data_AF-A0A847US18-F1
#
_entry.id   AF-A0A847US18-F1
#
_cell.length_a   1.000
_cell.length_b   1.000
_cell.length_c   1.000
_cell.angle_alpha   90.00
_cell.angle_beta   90.00
_cell.angle_gamma   90.00
#
_symmetry.space_group_name_H-M   'P 1'
#
loop_
_entity.id
_entity.type
_entity.pdbx_description
1 polymer ?
#
loop_
_entity_poly.entity_id
_entity_poly.type
_entity_poly.pdbx_seq_one_letter_code
_entity_poly.pdbx_strand_id
1 'polypeptide(L)'
;MRPALTTVQFFALLAVVLSTLVFATSFAVDTTSARPEPVAFDNTVQRGITMADEQIAQNQSISVPRAQVFYSQYRYVVGYVGIDQAVTALTEPGHEQQFGYPLVVYVSDYSDRPVRCGDSGSLRTATPPDWVEANQAHYVVDGSARVPSGPAVVPFADRDDAEAFADSCGGRVIDWEGLKGHSFDLEQAAAVREQVGPRRNDTNATVQAARQRRNRPVSVEVGTDAPTVQAAVDAAPPNTTVVVPVGTYDEQVTIDKPLTLSGPGATLDGGGNGTVVTVTADRVGVTGFDIVGVGNTTAGDPTKSNDSAWDATVTTAYGNSDAAVTGRNASGLYVANLTVETPASGVVLRRTPGAVVENSTVNGTADWQDGFMGVIGMHGSIVVQDSVFNGGRDGVYLHRADGTAVRNNTFRDNRFGVHLMYTSRALVADNVARGQEYAGVVVMTNPMANAIVGNDVRHSGSGVMLAGSRSYIAHNVVVDTTQAMSTNADRSLYEHNVLYGNDIGVRASTVVPSNIVTENDFIANDRHAISGPGPLRVYTHEGRGNYWSGAYDLTGGAAPVLAQSYSPTDSVDRRLHQTDAAVVLRSAPSVRGLRALRGTTPGFRRGSIVDRAPLTDPANPETVERLRNETSSVGAS
;
A
#
# COMPACT_ATOMS: atom_id res chain seq x y z
N MET A 1 -29.01 -71.99 7.13
CA MET A 1 -27.70 -72.19 6.47
C MET A 1 -27.30 -70.88 5.81
N ARG A 2 -26.28 -70.17 6.31
CA ARG A 2 -25.70 -69.01 5.62
C ARG A 2 -24.78 -69.54 4.51
N PRO A 3 -24.81 -68.99 3.28
CA PRO A 3 -23.96 -69.48 2.20
C PRO A 3 -22.50 -69.17 2.52
N ALA A 4 -21.64 -70.18 2.39
CA ALA A 4 -20.20 -70.02 2.51
C ALA A 4 -19.69 -69.15 1.35
N LEU A 5 -18.90 -68.13 1.66
CA LEU A 5 -18.22 -67.29 0.67
C LEU A 5 -17.37 -68.16 -0.26
N THR A 6 -17.46 -67.93 -1.57
CA THR A 6 -16.59 -68.61 -2.53
C THR A 6 -15.16 -68.13 -2.38
N THR A 7 -14.17 -68.96 -2.73
CA THR A 7 -12.74 -68.67 -2.57
C THR A 7 -12.35 -67.32 -3.20
N VAL A 8 -12.98 -66.95 -4.33
CA VAL A 8 -12.78 -65.65 -5.00
C VAL A 8 -13.34 -64.48 -4.19
N GLN A 9 -14.51 -64.63 -3.57
CA GLN A 9 -15.07 -63.61 -2.67
C GLN A 9 -14.22 -63.44 -1.41
N PHE A 10 -13.62 -64.52 -0.90
CA PHE A 10 -12.71 -64.47 0.23
C PHE A 10 -11.44 -63.68 -0.11
N PHE A 11 -10.84 -63.92 -1.29
CA PHE A 11 -9.67 -63.16 -1.75
C PHE A 11 -9.99 -61.70 -2.05
N ALA A 12 -11.16 -61.39 -2.61
CA ALA A 12 -11.60 -60.00 -2.83
C ALA A 12 -11.81 -59.26 -1.51
N LEU A 13 -12.43 -59.91 -0.51
CA LEU A 13 -12.63 -59.33 0.81
C LEU A 13 -11.29 -59.14 1.55
N LEU A 14 -10.37 -60.09 1.42
CA LEU A 14 -9.02 -60.00 1.96
C LEU A 14 -8.24 -58.85 1.30
N ALA A 15 -8.36 -58.67 -0.02
CA ALA A 15 -7.74 -57.58 -0.75
C ALA A 15 -8.32 -56.21 -0.35
N VAL A 16 -9.64 -56.11 -0.15
CA VAL A 16 -10.27 -54.89 0.37
C VAL A 16 -9.80 -54.60 1.79
N VAL A 17 -9.77 -55.61 2.67
CA VAL A 17 -9.29 -55.47 4.05
C VAL A 17 -7.83 -55.05 4.09
N LEU A 18 -6.95 -55.69 3.30
CA LEU A 18 -5.54 -55.30 3.18
C LEU A 18 -5.38 -53.90 2.59
N SER A 19 -6.19 -53.52 1.60
CA SER A 19 -6.14 -52.18 1.02
C SER A 19 -6.61 -51.12 2.02
N THR A 20 -7.65 -51.40 2.81
CA THR A 20 -8.08 -50.53 3.92
C THR A 20 -7.10 -50.54 5.08
N LEU A 21 -6.42 -51.65 5.37
CA LEU A 21 -5.38 -51.70 6.39
C LEU A 21 -4.15 -50.93 5.94
N VAL A 22 -3.72 -51.08 4.68
CA VAL A 22 -2.62 -50.32 4.10
C VAL A 22 -2.97 -48.85 4.01
N PHE A 23 -4.21 -48.47 3.63
CA PHE A 23 -4.66 -47.08 3.69
C PHE A 23 -4.69 -46.56 5.14
N ALA A 24 -5.25 -47.33 6.09
CA ALA A 24 -5.33 -46.93 7.50
C ALA A 24 -3.95 -46.86 8.17
N THR A 25 -3.01 -47.74 7.83
CA THR A 25 -1.62 -47.71 8.32
C THR A 25 -0.77 -46.67 7.60
N SER A 26 -1.10 -46.30 6.35
CA SER A 26 -0.50 -45.13 5.68
C SER A 26 -0.91 -43.81 6.35
N PHE A 27 -1.98 -43.80 7.15
CA PHE A 27 -2.39 -42.69 8.02
C PHE A 27 -2.03 -42.91 9.49
N ALA A 28 -1.49 -44.08 9.86
CA ALA A 28 -0.89 -44.32 11.16
C ALA A 28 0.57 -43.86 11.13
N VAL A 29 0.77 -42.57 10.89
CA VAL A 29 2.04 -41.92 11.21
C VAL A 29 2.06 -41.76 12.73
N ASP A 30 3.17 -42.16 13.33
CA ASP A 30 3.47 -41.97 14.74
C ASP A 30 3.34 -40.47 15.09
N THR A 31 2.21 -40.06 15.69
CA THR A 31 2.00 -38.68 16.15
C THR A 31 2.63 -38.46 17.53
N THR A 32 3.83 -39.00 17.73
CA THR A 32 4.68 -38.54 18.84
C THR A 32 4.98 -37.07 18.57
N SER A 33 4.29 -36.25 19.35
CA SER A 33 4.27 -34.79 19.33
C SER A 33 5.65 -34.21 19.63
N ALA A 34 6.53 -34.16 18.65
CA ALA A 34 7.60 -33.17 18.65
C ALA A 34 6.91 -31.81 18.43
N ARG A 35 6.69 -31.07 19.53
CA ARG A 35 6.30 -29.66 19.41
C ARG A 35 7.36 -28.98 18.54
N PRO A 36 7.01 -28.34 17.43
CA PRO A 36 8.00 -27.77 16.54
C PRO A 36 8.75 -26.65 17.28
N GLU A 37 10.07 -26.73 17.30
CA GLU A 37 10.91 -25.70 17.93
C GLU A 37 10.89 -24.39 17.14
N PRO A 38 11.11 -23.24 17.80
CA PRO A 38 11.27 -21.94 17.12
C PRO A 38 12.35 -21.99 16.05
N VAL A 39 12.13 -21.28 14.94
CA VAL A 39 13.13 -21.14 13.87
C VAL A 39 13.83 -19.78 13.95
N ALA A 40 14.94 -19.61 13.24
CA ALA A 40 15.50 -18.27 13.04
C ALA A 40 14.44 -17.36 12.38
N PHE A 41 14.21 -16.17 12.95
CA PHE A 41 13.08 -15.31 12.56
C PHE A 41 13.15 -14.88 11.08
N ASP A 42 14.35 -14.77 10.50
CA ASP A 42 14.56 -14.43 9.09
C ASP A 42 14.14 -15.55 8.12
N ASN A 43 13.94 -16.77 8.63
CA ASN A 43 13.39 -17.89 7.86
C ASN A 43 11.86 -17.96 7.93
N THR A 44 11.20 -17.04 8.64
CA THR A 44 9.74 -16.97 8.73
C THR A 44 9.15 -16.15 7.60
N VAL A 45 7.84 -16.31 7.35
CA VAL A 45 7.08 -15.37 6.53
C VAL A 45 6.75 -14.15 7.39
N GLN A 46 7.61 -13.14 7.35
CA GLN A 46 7.56 -11.96 8.23
C GLN A 46 6.40 -11.00 7.90
N ARG A 47 5.77 -10.43 8.94
CA ARG A 47 4.63 -9.51 8.90
C ARG A 47 4.69 -8.50 10.04
N GLY A 48 3.92 -7.42 9.94
CA GLY A 48 3.58 -6.55 11.08
C GLY A 48 4.40 -5.26 11.23
N ILE A 49 5.48 -5.09 10.47
CA ILE A 49 6.32 -3.88 10.47
C ILE A 49 6.46 -3.30 9.07
N THR A 50 6.53 -1.97 8.96
CA THR A 50 6.88 -1.32 7.70
C THR A 50 8.37 -1.46 7.44
N MET A 51 8.81 -1.44 6.18
CA MET A 51 10.27 -1.47 5.92
C MET A 51 10.96 -0.22 6.49
N ALA A 52 10.27 0.92 6.60
CA ALA A 52 10.83 2.14 7.19
C ALA A 52 11.14 1.93 8.67
N ASP A 53 10.18 1.37 9.40
CA ASP A 53 10.27 1.10 10.84
C ASP A 53 11.31 0.01 11.13
N GLU A 54 11.39 -1.00 10.27
CA GLU A 54 12.42 -2.03 10.36
C GLU A 54 13.83 -1.44 10.22
N GLN A 55 14.05 -0.59 9.22
CA GLN A 55 15.33 0.09 9.03
C GLN A 55 15.66 1.04 10.18
N ILE A 56 14.67 1.75 10.73
CA ILE A 56 14.85 2.58 11.93
C ILE A 56 15.28 1.71 13.11
N ALA A 57 14.58 0.60 13.35
CA ALA A 57 14.87 -0.28 14.48
C ALA A 57 16.29 -0.86 14.39
N GLN A 58 16.69 -1.32 13.21
CA GLN A 58 18.02 -1.86 12.96
C GLN A 58 19.11 -0.80 13.17
N ASN A 59 18.97 0.40 12.58
CA ASN A 59 19.99 1.45 12.67
C ASN A 59 20.10 2.08 14.06
N GLN A 60 19.02 2.08 14.85
CA GLN A 60 19.01 2.64 16.20
C GLN A 60 19.16 1.57 17.30
N SER A 61 19.41 0.32 16.92
CA SER A 61 19.50 -0.84 17.82
C SER A 61 18.29 -0.96 18.76
N ILE A 62 17.09 -0.67 18.25
CA ILE A 62 15.83 -0.84 18.97
C ILE A 62 15.43 -2.30 18.88
N SER A 63 15.15 -2.91 20.03
CA SER A 63 14.63 -4.27 20.09
C SER A 63 13.13 -4.27 19.85
N VAL A 64 12.67 -5.10 18.91
CA VAL A 64 11.26 -5.22 18.58
C VAL A 64 10.78 -6.62 19.00
N PRO A 65 9.82 -6.74 19.93
CA PRO A 65 9.24 -8.02 20.31
C PRO A 65 8.62 -8.73 19.11
N ARG A 66 8.79 -10.04 19.03
CA ARG A 66 8.37 -10.86 17.88
C ARG A 66 7.57 -12.07 18.34
N ALA A 67 6.74 -12.60 17.44
CA ALA A 67 6.04 -13.87 17.63
C ALA A 67 6.21 -14.79 16.41
N GLN A 68 6.26 -16.10 16.65
CA GLN A 68 6.24 -17.13 15.61
C GLN A 68 5.02 -18.02 15.80
N VAL A 69 4.29 -18.27 14.72
CA VAL A 69 3.12 -19.15 14.74
C VAL A 69 3.27 -20.29 13.76
N PHE A 70 3.04 -21.50 14.28
CA PHE A 70 2.99 -22.74 13.51
C PHE A 70 1.53 -23.15 13.36
N TYR A 71 1.05 -23.33 12.14
CA TYR A 71 -0.36 -23.67 11.89
C TYR A 71 -0.52 -25.09 11.35
N SER A 72 -1.64 -25.71 11.68
CA SER A 72 -1.97 -27.08 11.26
C SER A 72 -2.13 -27.26 9.75
N GLN A 73 -2.55 -26.23 9.01
CA GLN A 73 -2.79 -26.33 7.56
C GLN A 73 -1.86 -25.45 6.72
N TYR A 74 -0.83 -24.85 7.33
CA TYR A 74 0.12 -23.98 6.63
C TYR A 74 1.56 -24.43 6.89
N ARG A 75 2.29 -24.72 5.81
CA ARG A 75 3.62 -25.35 5.85
C ARG A 75 4.77 -24.43 6.26
N TYR A 76 4.55 -23.13 6.28
CA TYR A 76 5.58 -22.13 6.57
C TYR A 76 5.31 -21.53 7.95
N VAL A 77 6.37 -21.21 8.70
CA VAL A 77 6.25 -20.49 9.96
C VAL A 77 5.91 -19.04 9.66
N VAL A 78 4.87 -18.50 10.30
CA VAL A 78 4.51 -17.09 10.16
C VAL A 78 5.16 -16.30 11.29
N GLY A 79 5.94 -15.29 10.94
CA GLY A 79 6.60 -14.40 11.90
C GLY A 79 5.89 -13.06 11.97
N TYR A 80 5.52 -12.63 13.17
CA TYR A 80 4.97 -11.31 13.43
C TYR A 80 6.01 -10.46 14.14
N VAL A 81 6.26 -9.27 13.60
CA VAL A 81 7.05 -8.21 14.22
C VAL A 81 6.06 -7.33 14.97
N GLY A 82 6.06 -7.44 16.31
CA GLY A 82 5.02 -6.92 17.20
C GLY A 82 4.08 -8.03 17.71
N ILE A 83 3.88 -8.11 19.03
CA ILE A 83 2.96 -9.08 19.66
C ILE A 83 1.50 -8.68 19.43
N ASP A 84 1.20 -7.38 19.43
CA ASP A 84 -0.09 -6.80 19.05
C ASP A 84 -0.55 -7.29 17.68
N GLN A 85 0.38 -7.35 16.71
CA GLN A 85 0.14 -7.82 15.35
C GLN A 85 -0.23 -9.30 15.33
N ALA A 86 0.49 -10.12 16.11
CA ALA A 86 0.25 -11.54 16.21
C ALA A 86 -1.12 -11.84 16.84
N VAL A 87 -1.43 -11.18 17.96
CA VAL A 87 -2.69 -11.35 18.68
C VAL A 87 -3.86 -10.94 17.81
N THR A 88 -3.78 -9.79 17.15
CA THR A 88 -4.82 -9.30 16.24
C THR A 88 -5.08 -10.26 15.08
N ALA A 89 -4.03 -10.84 14.49
CA ALA A 89 -4.20 -11.82 13.43
C ALA A 89 -4.81 -13.13 13.93
N LEU A 90 -4.42 -13.58 15.13
CA LEU A 90 -4.94 -14.83 15.73
C LEU A 90 -6.41 -14.73 16.14
N THR A 91 -6.89 -13.53 16.47
CA THR A 91 -8.29 -13.29 16.86
C THR A 91 -9.19 -12.87 15.68
N GLU A 92 -8.63 -12.77 14.47
CA GLU A 92 -9.36 -12.34 13.28
C GLU A 92 -10.39 -13.40 12.81
N PRO A 93 -11.65 -13.00 12.51
CA PRO A 93 -12.66 -13.92 11.99
C PRO A 93 -12.20 -14.63 10.70
N GLY A 94 -12.35 -15.96 10.64
CA GLY A 94 -11.99 -16.74 9.46
C GLY A 94 -10.51 -17.15 9.37
N HIS A 95 -9.66 -16.69 10.29
CA HIS A 95 -8.24 -17.06 10.35
C HIS A 95 -8.03 -18.58 10.39
N GLU A 96 -8.79 -19.29 11.22
CA GLU A 96 -8.73 -20.76 11.29
C GLU A 96 -9.16 -21.46 9.99
N GLN A 97 -10.04 -20.86 9.20
CA GLN A 97 -10.46 -21.43 7.92
C GLN A 97 -9.37 -21.29 6.85
N GLN A 98 -8.47 -20.30 7.01
CA GLN A 98 -7.39 -20.00 6.09
C GLN A 98 -6.11 -20.76 6.44
N PHE A 99 -5.76 -20.84 7.73
CA PHE A 99 -4.49 -21.42 8.19
C PHE A 99 -4.66 -22.72 9.00
N GLY A 100 -5.88 -23.06 9.42
CA GLY A 100 -6.13 -24.06 10.46
C GLY A 100 -5.90 -23.48 11.86
N TYR A 101 -5.97 -24.33 12.89
CA TYR A 101 -5.67 -23.92 14.27
C TYR A 101 -4.15 -23.78 14.48
N PRO A 102 -3.71 -22.84 15.35
CA PRO A 102 -2.31 -22.73 15.75
C PRO A 102 -1.90 -23.96 16.57
N LEU A 103 -0.78 -24.58 16.17
CA LEU A 103 -0.17 -25.71 16.88
C LEU A 103 0.62 -25.24 18.10
N VAL A 104 1.40 -24.16 17.92
CA VAL A 104 2.15 -23.49 18.98
C VAL A 104 2.40 -22.03 18.56
N VAL A 105 2.39 -21.14 19.55
CA VAL A 105 2.75 -19.73 19.40
C VAL A 105 3.94 -19.48 20.32
N TYR A 106 5.05 -19.02 19.74
CA TYR A 106 6.21 -18.56 20.50
C TYR A 106 6.27 -17.05 20.45
N VAL A 107 6.63 -16.43 21.57
CA VAL A 107 6.91 -14.99 21.66
C VAL A 107 8.35 -14.79 22.12
N SER A 108 8.93 -13.63 21.80
CA SER A 108 10.22 -13.23 22.36
C SER A 108 10.21 -13.36 23.88
N ASP A 109 11.35 -13.70 24.48
CA ASP A 109 11.51 -13.75 25.93
C ASP A 109 12.56 -12.74 26.38
N TYR A 110 12.12 -11.77 27.18
CA TYR A 110 12.99 -10.74 27.77
C TYR A 110 13.39 -11.03 29.22
N SER A 111 13.03 -12.20 29.78
CA SER A 111 13.50 -12.62 31.11
C SER A 111 15.00 -12.83 31.16
N ASP A 112 15.57 -12.65 32.36
CA ASP A 112 17.00 -12.73 32.66
C ASP A 112 17.90 -11.81 31.80
N ARG A 113 17.31 -10.77 31.19
CA ARG A 113 18.01 -9.84 30.30
C ARG A 113 17.92 -8.41 30.79
N PRO A 114 18.98 -7.60 30.60
CA PRO A 114 18.93 -6.17 30.88
C PRO A 114 18.12 -5.45 29.79
N VAL A 115 16.79 -5.50 29.88
CA VAL A 115 15.85 -4.77 29.04
C VAL A 115 15.48 -3.44 29.69
N ARG A 116 15.45 -2.36 28.90
CA ARG A 116 15.22 -1.01 29.40
C ARG A 116 14.41 -0.19 28.40
N CYS A 117 13.64 0.77 28.92
CA CYS A 117 13.10 1.87 28.13
C CYS A 117 14.16 2.97 28.09
N GLY A 118 14.71 3.27 26.90
CA GLY A 118 15.62 4.40 26.73
C GLY A 118 14.93 5.74 26.98
N ASP A 119 15.66 6.85 26.89
CA ASP A 119 15.16 8.20 27.23
C ASP A 119 13.89 8.63 26.46
N SER A 120 13.66 8.05 25.28
CA SER A 120 12.46 8.27 24.44
C SER A 120 11.39 7.16 24.56
N GLY A 121 11.54 6.25 25.52
CA GLY A 121 10.74 5.03 25.65
C GLY A 121 11.19 3.88 24.75
N SER A 122 12.22 4.06 23.91
CA SER A 122 12.66 3.04 22.96
C SER A 122 13.14 1.77 23.67
N LEU A 123 12.58 0.62 23.31
CA LEU A 123 12.94 -0.67 23.92
C LEU A 123 14.34 -1.10 23.49
N ARG A 124 15.23 -1.37 24.45
CA ARG A 124 16.62 -1.79 24.18
C ARG A 124 16.98 -2.99 25.05
N THR A 125 17.76 -3.89 24.46
CA THR A 125 18.40 -5.02 25.15
C THR A 125 19.80 -5.22 24.58
N ALA A 126 20.73 -5.67 25.42
CA ALA A 126 22.11 -5.96 25.01
C ALA A 126 22.22 -7.24 24.18
N THR A 127 21.31 -8.19 24.38
CA THR A 127 21.28 -9.49 23.70
C THR A 127 19.92 -9.75 23.07
N PRO A 128 19.85 -10.44 21.91
CA PRO A 128 18.58 -10.87 21.35
C PRO A 128 17.76 -11.69 22.36
N PRO A 129 16.43 -11.48 22.41
CA PRO A 129 15.55 -12.27 23.27
C PRO A 129 15.49 -13.73 22.79
N ASP A 130 15.25 -14.66 23.73
CA ASP A 130 14.97 -16.06 23.43
C ASP A 130 13.49 -16.22 23.04
N TRP A 131 12.98 -17.44 23.09
CA TRP A 131 11.58 -17.77 22.77
C TRP A 131 10.94 -18.50 23.94
N VAL A 132 9.71 -18.10 24.28
CA VAL A 132 8.85 -18.77 25.25
C VAL A 132 7.48 -19.06 24.60
N GLU A 133 6.81 -20.15 25.01
CA GLU A 133 5.45 -20.40 24.56
C GLU A 133 4.53 -19.27 25.06
N ALA A 134 3.66 -18.75 24.20
CA ALA A 134 2.85 -17.57 24.51
C ALA A 134 1.97 -17.74 25.76
N ASN A 135 1.45 -18.94 25.98
CA ASN A 135 0.63 -19.27 27.16
C ASN A 135 1.44 -19.40 28.46
N GLN A 136 2.76 -19.45 28.39
CA GLN A 136 3.68 -19.51 29.54
C GLN A 136 4.31 -18.14 29.82
N ALA A 137 4.05 -17.14 28.98
CA ALA A 137 4.61 -15.81 29.13
C ALA A 137 3.70 -14.86 29.92
N HIS A 138 4.33 -13.85 30.50
CA HIS A 138 3.73 -12.67 31.12
C HIS A 138 4.02 -11.45 30.25
N TYR A 139 3.02 -10.59 30.07
CA TYR A 139 3.07 -9.50 29.11
C TYR A 139 2.91 -8.15 29.81
N VAL A 140 3.87 -7.26 29.61
CA VAL A 140 3.74 -5.87 30.04
C VAL A 140 3.10 -5.06 28.92
N VAL A 141 1.95 -4.47 29.23
CA VAL A 141 1.16 -3.62 28.33
C VAL A 141 0.92 -2.25 28.94
N ASP A 142 0.46 -1.30 28.11
CA ASP A 142 0.11 0.08 28.53
C ASP A 142 1.27 0.84 29.23
N GLY A 143 2.51 0.41 28.98
CA GLY A 143 3.73 1.02 29.52
C GLY A 143 4.34 2.08 28.61
N SER A 144 5.50 2.62 29.02
CA SER A 144 6.25 3.61 28.23
C SER A 144 7.13 3.00 27.12
N ALA A 145 7.26 1.66 27.08
CA ALA A 145 8.04 0.97 26.08
C ALA A 145 7.51 1.20 24.66
N ARG A 146 8.39 1.56 23.73
CA ARG A 146 8.06 1.86 22.33
C ARG A 146 9.01 1.16 21.36
N VAL A 147 8.43 0.80 20.23
CA VAL A 147 9.11 0.41 18.99
C VAL A 147 8.73 1.43 17.90
N PRO A 148 9.40 1.47 16.73
CA PRO A 148 9.09 2.48 15.72
C PRO A 148 7.63 2.47 15.26
N SER A 149 6.99 1.29 15.25
CA SER A 149 5.58 1.12 14.90
C SER A 149 4.58 1.53 16.00
N GLY A 150 5.03 1.92 17.20
CA GLY A 150 4.14 2.36 18.28
C GLY A 150 4.49 1.81 19.67
N PRO A 151 3.52 1.82 20.61
CA PRO A 151 3.66 1.16 21.91
C PRO A 151 4.05 -0.32 21.76
N ALA A 152 4.92 -0.80 22.64
CA ALA A 152 5.39 -2.18 22.62
C ALA A 152 4.73 -3.02 23.72
N VAL A 153 4.24 -4.21 23.35
CA VAL A 153 3.91 -5.28 24.29
C VAL A 153 5.17 -6.09 24.54
N VAL A 154 5.62 -6.16 25.80
CA VAL A 154 6.89 -6.80 26.15
C VAL A 154 6.66 -8.12 26.90
N PRO A 155 6.96 -9.27 26.27
CA PRO A 155 6.82 -10.60 26.88
C PRO A 155 8.02 -11.04 27.74
N PHE A 156 7.73 -11.78 28.82
CA PHE A 156 8.69 -12.35 29.78
C PHE A 156 8.25 -13.77 30.15
N ALA A 157 9.19 -14.72 30.23
CA ALA A 157 8.89 -16.06 30.76
C ALA A 157 8.69 -16.04 32.29
N ASP A 158 9.43 -15.18 32.99
CA ASP A 158 9.38 -15.00 34.44
C ASP A 158 8.50 -13.78 34.81
N ARG A 159 7.65 -13.97 35.82
CA ARG A 159 6.70 -12.94 36.25
C ARG A 159 7.36 -11.81 37.04
N ASP A 160 8.34 -12.14 37.89
CA ASP A 160 9.01 -11.15 38.73
C ASP A 160 9.81 -10.19 37.85
N ASP A 161 10.42 -10.70 36.77
CA ASP A 161 11.05 -9.87 35.74
C ASP A 161 10.06 -8.94 35.02
N ALA A 162 8.86 -9.44 34.69
CA ALA A 162 7.81 -8.63 34.08
C ALA A 162 7.34 -7.51 35.03
N GLU A 163 7.17 -7.82 36.32
CA GLU A 163 6.79 -6.85 37.35
C GLU A 163 7.89 -5.81 37.57
N ALA A 164 9.16 -6.23 37.65
CA ALA A 164 10.29 -5.31 37.74
C ALA A 164 10.42 -4.40 36.49
N PHE A 165 10.17 -4.94 35.30
CA PHE A 165 10.12 -4.13 34.08
C PHE A 165 8.98 -3.12 34.13
N ALA A 166 7.77 -3.54 34.52
CA ALA A 166 6.61 -2.66 34.67
C ALA A 166 6.83 -1.57 35.72
N ASP A 167 7.54 -1.85 36.81
CA ASP A 167 7.91 -0.85 37.81
C ASP A 167 8.86 0.22 37.24
N SER A 168 9.78 -0.18 36.36
CA SER A 168 10.77 0.73 35.76
C SER A 168 10.24 1.51 34.55
N CYS A 169 9.42 0.88 33.72
CA CYS A 169 8.94 1.40 32.45
C CYS A 169 7.45 1.81 32.48
N GLY A 170 6.77 1.62 33.61
CA GLY A 170 5.32 1.72 33.72
C GLY A 170 4.59 0.59 32.99
N GLY A 171 3.27 0.55 33.17
CA GLY A 171 2.38 -0.43 32.54
C GLY A 171 1.80 -1.42 33.54
N ARG A 172 1.22 -2.51 33.03
CA ARG A 172 0.65 -3.59 33.84
C ARG A 172 0.97 -4.95 33.23
N VAL A 173 1.13 -5.95 34.10
CA VAL A 173 1.37 -7.34 33.70
C VAL A 173 0.05 -8.07 33.47
N ILE A 174 -0.10 -8.73 32.33
CA ILE A 174 -1.22 -9.62 31.99
C ILE A 174 -0.74 -10.96 31.45
N ASP A 175 -1.62 -11.95 31.44
CA ASP A 175 -1.39 -13.25 30.82
C ASP A 175 -1.87 -13.28 29.36
N TRP A 176 -1.68 -14.42 28.68
CA TRP A 176 -2.06 -14.60 27.28
C TRP A 176 -3.57 -14.44 27.01
N GLU A 177 -4.43 -14.91 27.93
CA GLU A 177 -5.89 -14.76 27.77
C GLU A 177 -6.30 -13.30 27.92
N GLY A 178 -5.74 -12.60 28.92
CA GLY A 178 -5.90 -11.16 29.09
C GLY A 178 -5.40 -10.38 27.88
N LEU A 179 -4.29 -10.80 27.28
CA LEU A 179 -3.72 -10.17 26.08
C LEU A 179 -4.61 -10.36 24.84
N LYS A 180 -5.18 -11.56 24.64
CA LYS A 180 -6.15 -11.78 23.54
C LYS A 180 -7.43 -10.95 23.66
N GLY A 181 -7.82 -10.62 24.89
CA GLY A 181 -8.94 -9.71 25.18
C GLY A 181 -8.56 -8.23 25.17
N HIS A 182 -7.27 -7.88 25.01
CA HIS A 182 -6.81 -6.51 25.03
C HIS A 182 -6.97 -5.87 23.64
N SER A 183 -7.58 -4.68 23.61
CA SER A 183 -7.78 -3.93 22.37
C SER A 183 -6.51 -3.18 21.98
N PHE A 184 -5.99 -3.48 20.80
CA PHE A 184 -4.95 -2.67 20.18
C PHE A 184 -5.62 -1.71 19.19
N ASP A 185 -5.32 -0.41 19.28
CA ASP A 185 -5.80 0.60 18.33
C ASP A 185 -5.04 0.49 16.99
N LEU A 186 -5.22 -0.64 16.31
CA LEU A 186 -4.64 -0.92 15.01
C LEU A 186 -5.69 -0.58 13.96
N GLU A 187 -5.39 0.41 13.11
CA GLU A 187 -6.25 0.74 11.97
C GLU A 187 -6.45 -0.51 11.10
N GLN A 188 -7.63 -1.14 11.19
CA GLN A 188 -8.04 -2.18 10.27
C GLN A 188 -8.31 -1.56 8.90
N ALA A 189 -8.26 -2.33 7.81
CA ALA A 189 -8.59 -1.77 6.48
C ALA A 189 -10.01 -1.17 6.42
N ALA A 190 -10.97 -1.74 7.16
CA ALA A 190 -12.29 -1.16 7.35
C ALA A 190 -12.26 0.20 8.08
N ALA A 191 -11.36 0.36 9.06
CA ALA A 191 -11.12 1.66 9.69
C ALA A 191 -10.53 2.66 8.68
N VAL A 192 -9.62 2.23 7.79
CA VAL A 192 -9.06 3.10 6.74
C VAL A 192 -10.14 3.57 5.76
N ARG A 193 -11.12 2.72 5.43
CA ARG A 193 -12.31 3.12 4.66
C ARG A 193 -13.05 4.27 5.34
N GLU A 194 -13.28 4.17 6.65
CA GLU A 194 -13.93 5.22 7.44
C GLU A 194 -13.08 6.51 7.55
N GLN A 195 -11.75 6.39 7.47
CA GLN A 195 -10.82 7.52 7.47
C GLN A 195 -10.74 8.27 6.13
N VAL A 196 -11.31 7.76 5.02
CA VAL A 196 -11.27 8.48 3.73
C VAL A 196 -11.94 9.85 3.83
N GLY A 197 -13.13 9.94 4.45
CA GLY A 197 -13.85 11.19 4.66
C GLY A 197 -13.08 12.20 5.53
N PRO A 198 -12.67 11.83 6.75
CA PRO A 198 -11.79 12.64 7.60
C PRO A 198 -10.53 13.12 6.90
N ARG A 199 -9.79 12.24 6.21
CA ARG A 199 -8.57 12.62 5.47
C ARG A 199 -8.84 13.64 4.36
N ARG A 200 -9.97 13.52 3.64
CA ARG A 200 -10.40 14.53 2.66
C ARG A 200 -10.70 15.88 3.33
N ASN A 201 -11.36 15.87 4.48
CA ASN A 201 -11.67 17.09 5.24
C ASN A 201 -10.41 17.78 5.77
N ASP A 202 -9.48 17.02 6.34
CA ASP A 202 -8.19 17.53 6.81
C ASP A 202 -7.38 18.12 5.65
N THR A 203 -7.34 17.41 4.52
CA THR A 203 -6.72 17.91 3.28
C THR A 203 -7.33 19.24 2.85
N ASN A 204 -8.67 19.35 2.85
CA ASN A 204 -9.35 20.60 2.52
C ASN A 204 -9.00 21.72 3.49
N ALA A 205 -8.91 21.45 4.79
CA ALA A 205 -8.49 22.43 5.78
C ALA A 205 -7.05 22.91 5.54
N THR A 206 -6.12 22.00 5.25
CA THR A 206 -4.73 22.34 4.89
C THR A 206 -4.67 23.25 3.67
N VAL A 207 -5.41 22.90 2.60
CA VAL A 207 -5.49 23.71 1.37
C VAL A 207 -6.05 25.09 1.67
N GLN A 208 -7.18 25.19 2.39
CA GLN A 208 -7.79 26.49 2.70
C GLN A 208 -6.87 27.38 3.52
N ALA A 209 -6.15 26.81 4.50
CA ALA A 209 -5.13 27.53 5.26
C ALA A 209 -3.99 28.02 4.35
N ALA A 210 -3.52 27.19 3.41
CA ALA A 210 -2.49 27.56 2.46
C ALA A 210 -2.95 28.66 1.48
N ARG A 211 -4.19 28.63 1.00
CA ARG A 211 -4.75 29.66 0.11
C ARG A 211 -4.75 31.06 0.72
N GLN A 212 -4.80 31.19 2.06
CA GLN A 212 -4.71 32.48 2.74
C GLN A 212 -3.40 33.25 2.45
N ARG A 213 -2.33 32.57 2.00
CA ARG A 213 -1.10 33.26 1.57
C ARG A 213 -1.35 34.22 0.40
N ARG A 214 -2.38 33.99 -0.43
CA ARG A 214 -2.73 34.87 -1.55
C ARG A 214 -3.37 36.20 -1.12
N ASN A 215 -3.89 36.28 0.11
CA ASN A 215 -4.65 37.44 0.58
C ASN A 215 -3.77 38.45 1.34
N ARG A 216 -2.45 38.28 1.33
CA ARG A 216 -1.51 39.18 2.02
C ARG A 216 -1.46 40.54 1.32
N PRO A 217 -1.31 41.65 2.07
CA PRO A 217 -1.21 42.98 1.50
C PRO A 217 0.04 43.09 0.62
N VAL A 218 -0.09 43.75 -0.53
CA VAL A 218 1.04 44.08 -1.40
C VAL A 218 1.91 45.13 -0.72
N SER A 219 3.23 44.92 -0.72
CA SER A 219 4.19 45.86 -0.12
C SER A 219 5.27 46.34 -1.07
N VAL A 220 5.63 45.54 -2.07
CA VAL A 220 6.71 45.84 -3.02
C VAL A 220 6.32 45.32 -4.39
N GLU A 221 6.48 46.14 -5.42
CA GLU A 221 6.30 45.80 -6.83
C GLU A 221 7.63 45.86 -7.59
N VAL A 222 7.96 44.80 -8.32
CA VAL A 222 9.20 44.72 -9.13
C VAL A 222 9.12 45.72 -10.29
N GLY A 223 10.20 46.46 -10.52
CA GLY A 223 10.32 47.53 -11.52
C GLY A 223 9.92 48.91 -10.99
N THR A 224 8.98 48.97 -10.04
CA THR A 224 8.51 50.22 -9.42
C THR A 224 9.28 50.53 -8.12
N ASP A 225 9.31 49.59 -7.19
CA ASP A 225 9.91 49.77 -5.86
C ASP A 225 11.32 49.16 -5.75
N ALA A 226 11.61 48.14 -6.56
CA ALA A 226 12.91 47.46 -6.60
C ALA A 226 13.23 46.99 -8.03
N PRO A 227 14.52 47.00 -8.46
CA PRO A 227 14.88 46.76 -9.85
C PRO A 227 14.80 45.29 -10.29
N THR A 228 14.82 44.34 -9.35
CA THR A 228 14.84 42.89 -9.62
C THR A 228 13.89 42.16 -8.68
N VAL A 229 13.54 40.91 -9.01
CA VAL A 229 12.68 40.06 -8.17
C VAL A 229 13.35 39.80 -6.82
N GLN A 230 14.64 39.46 -6.81
CA GLN A 230 15.36 39.25 -5.55
C GLN A 230 15.41 40.53 -4.69
N ALA A 231 15.69 41.69 -5.28
CA ALA A 231 15.70 42.95 -4.55
C ALA A 231 14.33 43.27 -3.93
N ALA A 232 13.24 42.93 -4.62
CA ALA A 232 11.90 43.11 -4.09
C ALA A 232 11.59 42.16 -2.91
N VAL A 233 12.03 40.90 -3.00
CA VAL A 233 11.96 39.91 -1.91
C VAL A 233 12.76 40.39 -0.69
N ASP A 234 13.95 40.95 -0.91
CA ASP A 234 14.82 41.45 0.15
C ASP A 234 14.21 42.66 0.85
N ALA A 235 13.57 43.56 0.10
CA ALA A 235 12.93 44.78 0.61
C ALA A 235 11.57 44.52 1.30
N ALA A 236 10.83 43.49 0.89
CA ALA A 236 9.49 43.24 1.39
C ALA A 236 9.48 42.86 2.89
N PRO A 237 8.58 43.46 3.70
CA PRO A 237 8.36 43.03 5.07
C PRO A 237 7.82 41.58 5.16
N PRO A 238 8.05 40.85 6.26
CA PRO A 238 7.42 39.56 6.45
C PRO A 238 5.88 39.64 6.44
N ASN A 239 5.25 38.60 5.89
CA ASN A 239 3.81 38.40 5.73
C ASN A 239 3.12 39.36 4.75
N THR A 240 3.85 39.95 3.82
CA THR A 240 3.30 40.75 2.72
C THR A 240 3.48 40.03 1.37
N THR A 241 3.02 40.68 0.30
CA THR A 241 3.13 40.21 -1.07
C THR A 241 4.12 41.05 -1.87
N VAL A 242 5.03 40.37 -2.56
CA VAL A 242 5.83 40.91 -3.67
C VAL A 242 5.09 40.63 -4.97
N VAL A 243 4.77 41.68 -5.71
CA VAL A 243 4.14 41.56 -7.04
C VAL A 243 5.20 41.66 -8.12
N VAL A 244 5.21 40.68 -9.01
CA VAL A 244 6.06 40.64 -10.21
C VAL A 244 5.16 40.87 -11.42
N PRO A 245 5.25 42.04 -12.08
CA PRO A 245 4.49 42.31 -13.29
C PRO A 245 4.81 41.32 -14.43
N VAL A 246 3.95 41.28 -15.45
CA VAL A 246 4.20 40.48 -16.66
C VAL A 246 5.51 40.89 -17.31
N GLY A 247 6.37 39.91 -17.59
CA GLY A 247 7.70 40.09 -18.15
C GLY A 247 8.53 38.83 -17.98
N THR A 248 9.73 38.82 -18.55
CA THR A 248 10.72 37.75 -18.35
C THR A 248 11.82 38.25 -17.43
N TYR A 249 12.12 37.48 -16.39
CA TYR A 249 13.09 37.80 -15.36
C TYR A 249 14.13 36.69 -15.28
N ASP A 250 15.35 37.00 -15.72
CA ASP A 250 16.51 36.10 -15.69
C ASP A 250 17.10 36.05 -14.27
N GLU A 251 16.41 35.37 -13.36
CA GLU A 251 16.76 35.37 -11.94
C GLU A 251 16.53 34.01 -11.28
N GLN A 252 17.41 33.68 -10.34
CA GLN A 252 17.18 32.65 -9.33
C GLN A 252 16.88 33.35 -8.00
N VAL A 253 15.71 33.05 -7.44
CA VAL A 253 15.14 33.79 -6.30
C VAL A 253 15.21 32.94 -5.04
N THR A 254 15.76 33.47 -3.97
CA THR A 254 15.75 32.87 -2.63
C THR A 254 14.80 33.62 -1.71
N ILE A 255 13.88 32.89 -1.09
CA ILE A 255 12.89 33.39 -0.14
C ILE A 255 13.17 32.81 1.25
N ASP A 256 13.71 33.64 2.13
CA ASP A 256 14.18 33.31 3.47
C ASP A 256 13.37 33.97 4.60
N LYS A 257 12.25 34.61 4.25
CA LYS A 257 11.27 35.16 5.17
C LYS A 257 9.85 34.80 4.74
N PRO A 258 8.87 34.73 5.67
CA PRO A 258 7.48 34.46 5.32
C PRO A 258 6.97 35.56 4.39
N LEU A 259 6.68 35.27 3.12
CA LEU A 259 6.13 36.24 2.16
C LEU A 259 5.36 35.53 1.05
N THR A 260 4.62 36.28 0.24
CA THR A 260 4.01 35.75 -0.99
C THR A 260 4.66 36.39 -2.21
N LEU A 261 5.28 35.57 -3.06
CA LEU A 261 5.77 35.97 -4.37
C LEU A 261 4.67 35.68 -5.39
N SER A 262 4.14 36.73 -6.01
CA SER A 262 2.99 36.65 -6.92
C SER A 262 3.33 37.30 -8.25
N GLY A 263 3.28 36.54 -9.34
CA GLY A 263 3.56 37.06 -10.67
C GLY A 263 2.65 36.48 -11.73
N PRO A 264 1.34 36.81 -11.73
CA PRO A 264 0.39 36.27 -12.69
C PRO A 264 0.81 36.60 -14.13
N GLY A 265 1.28 35.57 -14.86
CA GLY A 265 1.78 35.70 -16.23
C GLY A 265 3.20 36.26 -16.34
N ALA A 266 3.95 36.32 -15.24
CA ALA A 266 5.38 36.61 -15.26
C ALA A 266 6.18 35.32 -15.49
N THR A 267 7.26 35.42 -16.25
CA THR A 267 8.19 34.31 -16.52
C THR A 267 9.44 34.47 -15.66
N LEU A 268 9.75 33.46 -14.85
CA LEU A 268 11.06 33.32 -14.20
C LEU A 268 11.93 32.37 -15.03
N ASP A 269 13.06 32.85 -15.54
CA ASP A 269 14.01 32.06 -16.31
C ASP A 269 15.29 31.80 -15.48
N GLY A 270 15.54 30.53 -15.15
CA GLY A 270 16.73 30.11 -14.41
C GLY A 270 18.03 30.08 -15.23
N GLY A 271 17.98 30.34 -16.54
CA GLY A 271 19.13 30.33 -17.44
C GLY A 271 19.70 28.94 -17.73
N GLY A 272 18.93 27.89 -17.47
CA GLY A 272 19.37 26.48 -17.59
C GLY A 272 20.32 26.05 -16.47
N ASN A 273 20.35 26.77 -15.35
CA ASN A 273 21.28 26.54 -14.26
C ASN A 273 20.53 26.42 -12.94
N GLY A 274 20.74 25.33 -12.20
CA GLY A 274 20.26 25.24 -10.83
C GLY A 274 18.74 25.27 -10.65
N THR A 275 18.32 25.64 -9.45
CA THR A 275 16.91 25.80 -9.05
C THR A 275 16.46 27.26 -9.18
N VAL A 276 15.27 27.49 -9.74
CA VAL A 276 14.78 28.86 -10.02
C VAL A 276 14.28 29.56 -8.75
N VAL A 277 13.41 28.91 -7.96
CA VAL A 277 12.92 29.48 -6.69
C VAL A 277 13.30 28.59 -5.51
N THR A 278 14.08 29.11 -4.58
CA THR A 278 14.48 28.42 -3.34
C THR A 278 13.79 29.01 -2.13
N VAL A 279 13.05 28.20 -1.39
CA VAL A 279 12.32 28.58 -0.18
C VAL A 279 12.93 27.92 1.05
N THR A 280 13.33 28.74 2.02
CA THR A 280 13.88 28.29 3.31
C THR A 280 13.09 28.82 4.51
N ALA A 281 12.05 29.62 4.29
CA ALA A 281 11.19 30.14 5.34
C ALA A 281 9.78 29.54 5.35
N ASP A 282 9.21 29.51 6.56
CA ASP A 282 7.84 29.08 6.79
C ASP A 282 6.80 30.00 6.13
N ARG A 283 5.67 29.42 5.77
CA ARG A 283 4.46 30.11 5.30
C ARG A 283 4.71 30.98 4.07
N VAL A 284 5.59 30.56 3.17
CA VAL A 284 5.81 31.22 1.88
C VAL A 284 4.73 30.84 0.87
N GLY A 285 4.34 31.78 0.02
CA GLY A 285 3.50 31.53 -1.16
C GLY A 285 4.28 31.85 -2.44
N VAL A 286 4.20 30.98 -3.46
CA VAL A 286 4.74 31.20 -4.81
C VAL A 286 3.60 30.93 -5.78
N THR A 287 3.17 31.95 -6.53
CA THR A 287 1.93 31.85 -7.32
C THR A 287 1.97 32.61 -8.64
N GLY A 288 1.46 31.96 -9.70
CA GLY A 288 1.09 32.61 -10.96
C GLY A 288 2.16 32.64 -12.04
N PHE A 289 3.30 31.97 -11.86
CA PHE A 289 4.46 32.09 -12.73
C PHE A 289 4.49 31.03 -13.84
N ASP A 290 5.02 31.43 -14.98
CA ASP A 290 5.66 30.50 -15.91
C ASP A 290 7.14 30.36 -15.51
N ILE A 291 7.63 29.14 -15.31
CA ILE A 291 9.01 28.89 -14.89
C ILE A 291 9.70 28.05 -15.95
N VAL A 292 10.80 28.59 -16.47
CA VAL A 292 11.63 27.98 -17.52
C VAL A 292 13.10 28.03 -17.11
N GLY A 293 13.98 27.43 -17.92
CA GLY A 293 15.42 27.47 -17.67
C GLY A 293 15.85 26.80 -16.36
N VAL A 294 15.10 25.80 -15.88
CA VAL A 294 15.54 24.95 -14.77
C VAL A 294 16.79 24.18 -15.19
N GLY A 295 17.77 24.05 -14.28
CA GLY A 295 18.95 23.22 -14.50
C GLY A 295 18.62 21.76 -14.78
N ASN A 296 19.60 21.01 -15.29
CA ASN A 296 19.41 19.62 -15.74
C ASN A 296 19.89 18.57 -14.72
N THR A 297 20.21 18.96 -13.49
CA THR A 297 20.67 18.01 -12.48
C THR A 297 19.49 17.18 -11.97
N THR A 298 19.38 15.93 -12.40
CA THR A 298 18.29 15.02 -11.99
C THR A 298 18.59 14.22 -10.72
N ALA A 299 19.82 14.29 -10.20
CA ALA A 299 20.17 13.65 -8.94
C ALA A 299 21.30 14.36 -8.22
N GLY A 300 21.20 14.49 -6.90
CA GLY A 300 22.31 14.93 -6.06
C GLY A 300 23.36 13.84 -5.89
N ASP A 301 24.59 14.24 -5.56
CA ASP A 301 25.70 13.31 -5.30
C ASP A 301 25.52 12.63 -3.93
N PRO A 302 25.17 11.33 -3.88
CA PRO A 302 24.89 10.63 -2.63
C PRO A 302 26.12 10.49 -1.73
N THR A 303 27.34 10.63 -2.28
CA THR A 303 28.59 10.56 -1.50
C THR A 303 28.81 11.80 -0.63
N LYS A 304 28.05 12.87 -0.87
CA LYS A 304 28.09 14.13 -0.12
C LYS A 304 27.06 14.20 1.03
N SER A 305 26.40 13.09 1.34
CA SER A 305 25.49 13.04 2.49
C SER A 305 26.27 13.10 3.81
N ASN A 306 26.01 14.13 4.62
CA ASN A 306 26.50 14.23 6.01
C ASN A 306 25.48 13.70 7.04
N ASP A 307 24.31 13.22 6.59
CA ASP A 307 23.25 12.67 7.44
C ASP A 307 23.49 11.16 7.63
N SER A 308 23.36 10.68 8.88
CA SER A 308 23.53 9.28 9.25
C SER A 308 22.21 8.49 9.24
N ALA A 309 21.10 9.13 8.89
CA ALA A 309 19.83 8.44 8.64
C ALA A 309 20.01 7.35 7.56
N TRP A 310 19.32 6.22 7.74
CA TRP A 310 19.45 5.05 6.84
C TRP A 310 19.08 5.38 5.38
N ASP A 311 18.22 6.37 5.18
CA ASP A 311 17.70 6.82 3.89
C ASP A 311 18.38 8.10 3.36
N ALA A 312 19.47 8.53 3.98
CA ALA A 312 20.16 9.77 3.62
C ALA A 312 20.68 9.75 2.17
N THR A 313 21.13 8.60 1.68
CA THR A 313 21.54 8.39 0.27
C THR A 313 20.39 8.68 -0.70
N VAL A 314 19.19 8.13 -0.45
CA VAL A 314 18.01 8.33 -1.31
C VAL A 314 17.56 9.78 -1.25
N THR A 315 17.54 10.36 -0.04
CA THR A 315 17.19 11.75 0.19
C THR A 315 18.12 12.71 -0.53
N THR A 316 19.42 12.40 -0.54
CA THR A 316 20.43 13.20 -1.24
C THR A 316 20.33 13.04 -2.75
N ALA A 317 20.14 11.80 -3.22
CA ALA A 317 20.02 11.50 -4.63
C ALA A 317 18.80 12.20 -5.24
N TYR A 318 17.63 12.09 -4.62
CA TYR A 318 16.39 12.60 -5.25
C TYR A 318 15.99 13.99 -4.74
N GLY A 319 16.31 14.34 -3.49
CA GLY A 319 15.90 15.61 -2.88
C GLY A 319 16.81 16.80 -3.18
N ASN A 320 17.86 16.62 -3.99
CA ASN A 320 18.80 17.67 -4.40
C ASN A 320 18.89 17.83 -5.93
N SER A 321 17.88 17.39 -6.68
CA SER A 321 17.77 17.76 -8.09
C SER A 321 17.56 19.26 -8.25
N ASP A 322 17.86 19.78 -9.44
CA ASP A 322 17.39 21.09 -9.87
C ASP A 322 15.85 21.09 -9.96
N ALA A 323 15.23 22.23 -9.68
CA ALA A 323 13.78 22.36 -9.63
C ALA A 323 13.30 23.76 -10.08
N ALA A 324 12.04 23.87 -10.50
CA ALA A 324 11.40 25.18 -10.64
C ALA A 324 11.19 25.81 -9.25
N VAL A 325 10.69 25.03 -8.28
CA VAL A 325 10.55 25.49 -6.89
C VAL A 325 11.09 24.43 -5.94
N THR A 326 11.93 24.82 -4.99
CA THR A 326 12.34 23.94 -3.88
C THR A 326 11.97 24.53 -2.52
N GLY A 327 11.42 23.71 -1.64
CA GLY A 327 11.24 23.99 -0.21
C GLY A 327 12.19 23.14 0.61
N ARG A 328 12.97 23.76 1.51
CA ARG A 328 13.92 23.05 2.37
C ARG A 328 13.76 23.48 3.82
N ASN A 329 13.40 22.53 4.68
CA ASN A 329 13.22 22.73 6.13
C ASN A 329 12.28 23.92 6.44
N ALA A 330 11.17 24.01 5.72
CA ALA A 330 10.19 25.10 5.80
C ALA A 330 8.78 24.51 5.88
N SER A 331 7.85 25.11 6.60
CA SER A 331 6.49 24.59 6.79
C SER A 331 5.45 25.42 6.04
N GLY A 332 4.41 24.76 5.54
CA GLY A 332 3.25 25.45 4.96
C GLY A 332 3.56 26.28 3.71
N LEU A 333 4.48 25.82 2.86
CA LEU A 333 4.75 26.37 1.54
C LEU A 333 3.53 26.18 0.62
N TYR A 334 3.10 27.24 -0.04
CA TYR A 334 1.99 27.23 -0.97
C TYR A 334 2.49 27.51 -2.39
N VAL A 335 2.43 26.53 -3.27
CA VAL A 335 2.79 26.61 -4.68
C VAL A 335 1.53 26.48 -5.51
N ALA A 336 1.19 27.49 -6.31
CA ALA A 336 -0.04 27.43 -7.08
C ALA A 336 0.02 28.17 -8.42
N ASN A 337 -0.83 27.77 -9.36
CA ASN A 337 -0.98 28.45 -10.65
C ASN A 337 0.36 28.58 -11.39
N LEU A 338 1.17 27.51 -11.40
CA LEU A 338 2.45 27.51 -12.11
C LEU A 338 2.33 26.76 -13.44
N THR A 339 3.04 27.24 -14.44
CA THR A 339 3.40 26.45 -15.63
C THR A 339 4.90 26.23 -15.59
N VAL A 340 5.36 24.99 -15.62
CA VAL A 340 6.78 24.64 -15.50
C VAL A 340 7.23 23.83 -16.70
N GLU A 341 8.32 24.27 -17.34
CA GLU A 341 9.09 23.49 -18.32
C GLU A 341 10.42 23.09 -17.68
N THR A 342 10.68 21.80 -17.54
CA THR A 342 11.87 21.33 -16.81
C THR A 342 12.45 20.03 -17.36
N PRO A 343 13.77 19.94 -17.58
CA PRO A 343 14.44 18.67 -17.81
C PRO A 343 14.72 17.92 -16.49
N ALA A 344 14.51 18.54 -15.33
CA ALA A 344 14.75 17.95 -14.01
C ALA A 344 13.43 17.85 -13.23
N SER A 345 13.31 18.52 -12.08
CA SER A 345 12.10 18.48 -11.26
C SER A 345 11.22 19.72 -11.45
N GLY A 346 9.92 19.56 -11.22
CA GLY A 346 9.01 20.68 -11.05
C GLY A 346 9.15 21.29 -9.65
N VAL A 347 8.70 20.54 -8.64
CA VAL A 347 8.73 20.99 -7.24
C VAL A 347 9.43 19.97 -6.35
N VAL A 348 10.39 20.41 -5.53
CA VAL A 348 11.12 19.56 -4.58
C VAL A 348 10.90 20.04 -3.15
N LEU A 349 10.24 19.22 -2.33
CA LEU A 349 9.83 19.54 -0.96
C LEU A 349 10.54 18.61 0.03
N ARG A 350 11.58 19.12 0.69
CA ARG A 350 12.36 18.36 1.67
C ARG A 350 12.11 18.87 3.08
N ARG A 351 11.51 18.01 3.92
CA ARG A 351 11.09 18.33 5.27
C ARG A 351 10.19 19.58 5.25
N THR A 352 9.17 19.52 4.39
CA THR A 352 8.26 20.66 4.13
C THR A 352 6.81 20.35 4.51
N PRO A 353 6.51 20.12 5.80
CA PRO A 353 5.19 19.68 6.23
C PRO A 353 4.11 20.76 5.96
N GLY A 354 2.92 20.30 5.58
CA GLY A 354 1.79 21.15 5.26
C GLY A 354 1.95 21.95 3.96
N ALA A 355 2.91 21.59 3.11
CA ALA A 355 3.04 22.20 1.80
C ALA A 355 1.87 21.80 0.89
N VAL A 356 1.44 22.72 0.04
CA VAL A 356 0.35 22.53 -0.92
C VAL A 356 0.86 22.93 -2.30
N VAL A 357 0.78 22.01 -3.26
CA VAL A 357 0.98 22.24 -4.68
C VAL A 357 -0.38 22.12 -5.35
N GLU A 358 -0.90 23.19 -5.94
CA GLU A 358 -2.21 23.15 -6.59
C GLU A 358 -2.31 23.91 -7.92
N ASN A 359 -3.24 23.49 -8.78
CA ASN A 359 -3.55 24.16 -10.05
C ASN A 359 -2.29 24.49 -10.88
N SER A 360 -1.37 23.53 -10.98
CA SER A 360 -0.09 23.73 -11.68
C SER A 360 0.09 22.71 -12.79
N THR A 361 0.78 23.10 -13.86
CA THR A 361 1.17 22.22 -14.95
C THR A 361 2.68 22.07 -14.95
N VAL A 362 3.17 20.83 -14.89
CA VAL A 362 4.59 20.52 -15.04
C VAL A 362 4.78 19.68 -16.28
N ASN A 363 5.56 20.21 -17.22
CA ASN A 363 5.97 19.56 -18.45
C ASN A 363 7.43 19.12 -18.30
N GLY A 364 7.60 17.79 -18.20
CA GLY A 364 8.90 17.13 -18.19
C GLY A 364 9.36 16.74 -19.59
N THR A 365 10.47 16.00 -19.66
CA THR A 365 10.97 15.41 -20.91
C THR A 365 9.99 14.39 -21.49
N ALA A 366 9.97 14.22 -22.81
CA ALA A 366 9.13 13.19 -23.43
C ALA A 366 9.55 11.76 -23.00
N ASP A 367 10.85 11.49 -23.00
CA ASP A 367 11.41 10.24 -22.50
C ASP A 367 11.65 10.33 -20.99
N TRP A 368 11.05 9.42 -20.23
CA TRP A 368 11.11 9.41 -18.77
C TRP A 368 12.53 9.24 -18.20
N GLN A 369 13.43 8.68 -18.99
CA GLN A 369 14.83 8.43 -18.62
C GLN A 369 15.67 9.70 -18.62
N ASP A 370 15.34 10.63 -19.52
CA ASP A 370 16.06 11.90 -19.69
C ASP A 370 15.63 12.96 -18.69
N GLY A 371 14.49 12.74 -18.03
CA GLY A 371 13.90 13.65 -17.08
C GLY A 371 13.93 13.19 -15.63
N PHE A 372 13.26 13.99 -14.79
CA PHE A 372 13.03 13.66 -13.40
C PHE A 372 11.56 13.88 -13.00
N MET A 373 11.26 14.30 -11.78
CA MET A 373 9.92 14.11 -11.21
C MET A 373 9.12 15.42 -11.16
N GLY A 374 7.81 15.35 -11.38
CA GLY A 374 6.93 16.51 -11.31
C GLY A 374 6.93 17.16 -9.92
N VAL A 375 6.57 16.38 -8.90
CA VAL A 375 6.67 16.76 -7.49
C VAL A 375 7.42 15.68 -6.70
N ILE A 376 8.35 16.10 -5.85
CA ILE A 376 9.07 15.26 -4.90
C ILE A 376 8.72 15.72 -3.48
N GLY A 377 8.07 14.85 -2.70
CA GLY A 377 7.79 15.07 -1.28
C GLY A 377 8.62 14.16 -0.39
N MET A 378 9.41 14.73 0.53
CA MET A 378 10.27 13.96 1.44
C MET A 378 10.11 14.40 2.90
N HIS A 379 9.91 13.43 3.79
CA HIS A 379 9.89 13.62 5.25
C HIS A 379 8.91 14.70 5.75
N GLY A 380 7.78 14.87 5.06
CA GLY A 380 6.73 15.80 5.47
C GLY A 380 5.45 15.51 4.70
N SER A 381 4.31 15.60 5.39
CA SER A 381 3.02 15.49 4.73
C SER A 381 2.78 16.69 3.81
N ILE A 382 2.35 16.43 2.58
CA ILE A 382 2.04 17.46 1.60
C ILE A 382 0.65 17.23 1.00
N VAL A 383 0.16 18.20 0.24
CA VAL A 383 -1.01 18.07 -0.63
C VAL A 383 -0.61 18.41 -2.05
N VAL A 384 -0.89 17.51 -2.99
CA VAL A 384 -0.76 17.77 -4.44
C VAL A 384 -2.13 17.60 -5.06
N GLN A 385 -2.68 18.66 -5.65
CA GLN A 385 -4.02 18.60 -6.20
C GLN A 385 -4.27 19.44 -7.44
N ASP A 386 -5.32 19.08 -8.17
CA ASP A 386 -5.88 19.86 -9.29
C ASP A 386 -4.78 20.25 -10.31
N SER A 387 -3.75 19.40 -10.46
CA SER A 387 -2.54 19.69 -11.24
C SER A 387 -2.33 18.69 -12.37
N VAL A 388 -1.53 19.07 -13.36
CA VAL A 388 -1.24 18.29 -14.56
C VAL A 388 0.26 18.01 -14.66
N PHE A 389 0.62 16.75 -14.89
CA PHE A 389 2.00 16.30 -15.04
C PHE A 389 2.14 15.56 -16.36
N ASN A 390 2.86 16.15 -17.32
CA ASN A 390 3.07 15.57 -18.65
C ASN A 390 4.54 15.20 -18.81
N GLY A 391 4.84 13.95 -19.18
CA GLY A 391 6.21 13.48 -19.37
C GLY A 391 7.06 13.45 -18.09
N GLY A 392 8.35 13.22 -18.24
CA GLY A 392 9.30 13.05 -17.15
C GLY A 392 9.20 11.67 -16.51
N ARG A 393 9.99 11.49 -15.44
CA ARG A 393 10.12 10.21 -14.72
C ARG A 393 8.84 9.87 -13.97
N ASP A 394 8.57 10.52 -12.85
CA ASP A 394 7.36 10.23 -12.06
C ASP A 394 6.56 11.53 -11.88
N GLY A 395 5.24 11.46 -11.95
CA GLY A 395 4.37 12.63 -11.74
C GLY A 395 4.50 13.17 -10.31
N VAL A 396 4.17 12.32 -9.32
CA VAL A 396 4.40 12.61 -7.89
C VAL A 396 5.18 11.47 -7.25
N TYR A 397 6.35 11.77 -6.69
CA TYR A 397 7.16 10.86 -5.90
C TYR A 397 7.15 11.26 -4.42
N LEU A 398 6.93 10.27 -3.54
CA LEU A 398 6.90 10.45 -2.10
C LEU A 398 7.90 9.54 -1.41
N HIS A 399 8.64 10.07 -0.45
CA HIS A 399 9.57 9.31 0.38
C HIS A 399 9.39 9.68 1.85
N ARG A 400 8.89 8.74 2.65
CA ARG A 400 8.57 8.95 4.08
C ARG A 400 7.71 10.20 4.31
N ALA A 401 6.71 10.40 3.45
CA ALA A 401 5.83 11.57 3.47
C ALA A 401 4.44 11.18 4.00
N ASP A 402 4.39 10.52 5.15
CA ASP A 402 3.16 9.92 5.68
C ASP A 402 2.03 10.93 5.84
N GLY A 403 0.79 10.51 5.54
CA GLY A 403 -0.38 11.40 5.60
C GLY A 403 -0.50 12.39 4.43
N THR A 404 0.31 12.21 3.38
CA THR A 404 0.21 13.01 2.14
C THR A 404 -1.10 12.72 1.39
N ALA A 405 -1.68 13.76 0.79
CA ALA A 405 -2.80 13.64 -0.14
C ALA A 405 -2.36 13.98 -1.57
N VAL A 406 -2.67 13.09 -2.52
CA VAL A 406 -2.50 13.31 -3.97
C VAL A 406 -3.88 13.12 -4.60
N ARG A 407 -4.54 14.22 -4.98
CA ARG A 407 -5.93 14.13 -5.47
C ARG A 407 -6.29 15.02 -6.66
N ASN A 408 -7.23 14.57 -7.50
CA ASN A 408 -7.70 15.32 -8.67
C ASN A 408 -6.59 15.75 -9.65
N ASN A 409 -5.49 15.01 -9.71
CA ASN A 409 -4.41 15.31 -10.64
C ASN A 409 -4.58 14.53 -11.95
N THR A 410 -3.99 15.05 -13.02
CA THR A 410 -3.88 14.34 -14.29
C THR A 410 -2.42 14.03 -14.60
N PHE A 411 -2.12 12.75 -14.85
CA PHE A 411 -0.81 12.23 -15.21
C PHE A 411 -0.83 11.70 -16.65
N ARG A 412 0.15 12.11 -17.46
CA ARG A 412 0.29 11.68 -18.86
C ARG A 412 1.73 11.31 -19.17
N ASP A 413 1.92 10.11 -19.70
CA ASP A 413 3.18 9.66 -20.30
C ASP A 413 4.39 9.75 -19.35
N ASN A 414 4.18 9.48 -18.06
CA ASN A 414 5.25 9.33 -17.08
C ASN A 414 5.61 7.84 -16.92
N ARG A 415 6.72 7.54 -16.23
CA ARG A 415 7.02 6.18 -15.76
C ARG A 415 5.98 5.71 -14.75
N PHE A 416 5.76 6.54 -13.74
CA PHE A 416 4.73 6.35 -12.73
C PHE A 416 3.92 7.63 -12.55
N GLY A 417 2.59 7.51 -12.45
CA GLY A 417 1.75 8.67 -12.10
C GLY A 417 2.00 9.09 -10.66
N VAL A 418 1.74 8.17 -9.72
CA VAL A 418 1.98 8.36 -8.29
C VAL A 418 2.86 7.24 -7.74
N HIS A 419 3.98 7.61 -7.10
CA HIS A 419 5.00 6.68 -6.60
C HIS A 419 5.26 6.89 -5.10
N LEU A 420 4.83 5.93 -4.28
CA LEU A 420 5.00 5.96 -2.83
C LEU A 420 6.14 5.05 -2.40
N MET A 421 7.17 5.65 -1.79
CA MET A 421 8.25 4.96 -1.08
C MET A 421 8.15 5.27 0.41
N TYR A 422 8.10 4.22 1.23
CA TYR A 422 8.11 4.28 2.70
C TYR A 422 7.02 5.21 3.27
N THR A 423 5.89 5.33 2.57
CA THR A 423 4.85 6.33 2.85
C THR A 423 3.53 5.65 3.19
N SER A 424 3.11 5.84 4.44
CA SER A 424 1.90 5.29 5.06
C SER A 424 0.82 6.37 5.23
N ARG A 425 -0.42 5.96 5.48
CA ARG A 425 -1.57 6.85 5.73
C ARG A 425 -1.85 7.87 4.61
N ALA A 426 -1.37 7.62 3.40
CA ALA A 426 -1.60 8.49 2.25
C ALA A 426 -3.05 8.38 1.75
N LEU A 427 -3.52 9.44 1.10
CA LEU A 427 -4.76 9.48 0.34
C LEU A 427 -4.44 9.75 -1.14
N VAL A 428 -4.55 8.74 -1.99
CA VAL A 428 -4.40 8.88 -3.45
C VAL A 428 -5.78 8.76 -4.07
N ALA A 429 -6.39 9.89 -4.43
CA ALA A 429 -7.81 9.95 -4.72
C ALA A 429 -8.19 10.69 -6.00
N ASP A 430 -9.11 10.13 -6.78
CA ASP A 430 -9.73 10.80 -7.93
C ASP A 430 -8.72 11.33 -8.97
N ASN A 431 -7.57 10.67 -9.10
CA ASN A 431 -6.57 11.02 -10.09
C ASN A 431 -6.86 10.31 -11.42
N VAL A 432 -6.42 10.95 -12.50
CA VAL A 432 -6.54 10.45 -13.87
C VAL A 432 -5.14 10.16 -14.39
N ALA A 433 -4.82 8.90 -14.68
CA ALA A 433 -3.52 8.52 -15.25
C ALA A 433 -3.69 7.88 -16.64
N ARG A 434 -2.92 8.36 -17.62
CA ARG A 434 -2.95 7.88 -19.01
C ARG A 434 -1.53 7.61 -19.50
N GLY A 435 -1.34 6.51 -20.24
CA GLY A 435 -0.08 6.28 -20.96
C GLY A 435 1.12 6.02 -20.08
N GLN A 436 0.94 5.49 -18.85
CA GLN A 436 2.06 5.35 -17.93
C GLN A 436 2.91 4.12 -18.32
N GLU A 437 4.22 4.31 -18.48
CA GLU A 437 5.12 3.24 -18.93
C GLU A 437 5.04 2.02 -18.00
N TYR A 438 5.04 2.24 -16.67
CA TYR A 438 4.98 1.16 -15.70
C TYR A 438 3.70 1.13 -14.87
N ALA A 439 3.29 2.21 -14.21
CA ALA A 439 2.06 2.16 -13.39
C ALA A 439 1.36 3.52 -13.21
N GLY A 440 0.03 3.50 -13.11
CA GLY A 440 -0.73 4.67 -12.66
C GLY A 440 -0.43 5.04 -11.21
N VAL A 441 -0.54 4.05 -10.32
CA VAL A 441 -0.21 4.19 -8.90
C VAL A 441 0.65 3.01 -8.45
N VAL A 442 1.79 3.30 -7.82
CA VAL A 442 2.68 2.29 -7.26
C VAL A 442 3.00 2.61 -5.79
N VAL A 443 2.77 1.61 -4.94
CA VAL A 443 3.10 1.63 -3.52
C VAL A 443 4.18 0.59 -3.27
N MET A 444 5.33 1.03 -2.75
CA MET A 444 6.48 0.18 -2.50
C MET A 444 6.92 0.28 -1.05
N THR A 445 7.79 -0.65 -0.67
CA THR A 445 8.49 -0.67 0.62
C THR A 445 7.61 -0.91 1.87
N ASN A 446 6.57 -1.71 1.68
CA ASN A 446 5.71 -2.25 2.74
C ASN A 446 5.09 -1.20 3.72
N PRO A 447 4.47 -0.09 3.26
CA PRO A 447 3.83 0.89 4.14
C PRO A 447 2.49 0.36 4.69
N MET A 448 1.76 1.17 5.43
CA MET A 448 0.44 0.77 5.92
C MET A 448 -0.63 1.86 5.78
N ALA A 449 -1.89 1.43 5.84
CA ALA A 449 -3.04 2.30 5.97
C ALA A 449 -3.21 3.33 4.83
N ASN A 450 -2.79 3.01 3.61
CA ASN A 450 -2.99 3.87 2.45
C ASN A 450 -4.41 3.70 1.89
N ALA A 451 -5.02 4.82 1.48
CA ALA A 451 -6.30 4.84 0.80
C ALA A 451 -6.11 5.21 -0.67
N ILE A 452 -6.40 4.27 -1.59
CA ILE A 452 -6.30 4.45 -3.04
C ILE A 452 -7.71 4.36 -3.61
N VAL A 453 -8.34 5.51 -3.85
CA VAL A 453 -9.79 5.59 -4.06
C VAL A 453 -10.17 6.40 -5.29
N GLY A 454 -11.05 5.88 -6.15
CA GLY A 454 -11.64 6.68 -7.24
C GLY A 454 -10.68 7.02 -8.39
N ASN A 455 -9.49 6.41 -8.46
CA ASN A 455 -8.53 6.72 -9.52
C ASN A 455 -8.96 6.05 -10.85
N ASP A 456 -8.82 6.77 -11.96
CA ASP A 456 -9.06 6.26 -13.32
C ASP A 456 -7.70 6.11 -14.03
N VAL A 457 -7.26 4.87 -14.25
CA VAL A 457 -5.97 4.54 -14.88
C VAL A 457 -6.20 3.79 -16.18
N ARG A 458 -5.65 4.29 -17.29
CA ARG A 458 -5.81 3.65 -18.61
C ARG A 458 -4.54 3.61 -19.43
N HIS A 459 -4.41 2.60 -20.28
CA HIS A 459 -3.31 2.45 -21.25
C HIS A 459 -1.94 2.55 -20.58
N SER A 460 -1.74 1.75 -19.54
CA SER A 460 -0.52 1.75 -18.73
C SER A 460 0.01 0.33 -18.58
N GLY A 461 1.30 0.16 -18.26
CA GLY A 461 1.85 -1.16 -17.93
C GLY A 461 1.10 -1.83 -16.77
N SER A 462 0.75 -1.07 -15.74
CA SER A 462 -0.10 -1.50 -14.64
C SER A 462 -1.05 -0.40 -14.18
N GLY A 463 -2.20 -0.77 -13.64
CA GLY A 463 -3.12 0.18 -13.03
C GLY A 463 -2.64 0.60 -11.64
N VAL A 464 -2.84 -0.30 -10.67
CA VAL A 464 -2.54 -0.07 -9.26
C VAL A 464 -1.67 -1.21 -8.70
N MET A 465 -0.43 -0.88 -8.34
CA MET A 465 0.53 -1.82 -7.73
C MET A 465 0.69 -1.52 -6.25
N LEU A 466 0.50 -2.53 -5.41
CA LEU A 466 0.42 -2.39 -3.96
C LEU A 466 1.52 -3.21 -3.27
N ALA A 467 2.07 -2.64 -2.22
CA ALA A 467 2.82 -3.32 -1.17
C ALA A 467 2.35 -2.75 0.17
N GLY A 468 2.62 -3.47 1.26
CA GLY A 468 2.23 -3.00 2.58
C GLY A 468 1.10 -3.77 3.21
N SER A 469 0.40 -3.11 4.11
CA SER A 469 -0.67 -3.70 4.90
C SER A 469 -1.85 -2.75 5.11
N ARG A 470 -3.01 -3.30 5.49
CA ARG A 470 -4.17 -2.53 5.99
C ARG A 470 -4.61 -1.40 5.08
N SER A 471 -4.47 -1.54 3.77
CA SER A 471 -4.81 -0.49 2.82
C SER A 471 -6.26 -0.65 2.34
N TYR A 472 -6.87 0.46 1.96
CA TYR A 472 -8.21 0.51 1.37
C TYR A 472 -8.09 0.89 -0.11
N ILE A 473 -8.49 -0.01 -0.99
CA ILE A 473 -8.40 0.15 -2.45
C ILE A 473 -9.80 0.02 -3.01
N ALA A 474 -10.43 1.14 -3.38
CA ALA A 474 -11.83 1.10 -3.79
C ALA A 474 -12.21 2.08 -4.88
N HIS A 475 -13.28 1.76 -5.62
CA HIS A 475 -13.84 2.65 -6.66
C HIS A 475 -12.84 3.04 -7.76
N ASN A 476 -11.72 2.32 -7.90
CA ASN A 476 -10.77 2.59 -8.97
C ASN A 476 -11.27 1.97 -10.28
N VAL A 477 -11.08 2.69 -11.38
CA VAL A 477 -11.39 2.25 -12.72
C VAL A 477 -10.07 2.01 -13.45
N VAL A 478 -9.84 0.78 -13.90
CA VAL A 478 -8.58 0.41 -14.56
C VAL A 478 -8.89 -0.27 -15.89
N VAL A 479 -8.43 0.34 -16.97
CA VAL A 479 -8.83 -0.01 -18.33
C VAL A 479 -7.62 -0.22 -19.23
N ASP A 480 -7.63 -1.28 -20.03
CA ASP A 480 -6.64 -1.56 -21.09
C ASP A 480 -5.18 -1.45 -20.59
N THR A 481 -4.87 -2.16 -19.51
CA THR A 481 -3.51 -2.27 -18.95
C THR A 481 -2.99 -3.70 -19.06
N THR A 482 -1.66 -3.89 -19.03
CA THR A 482 -1.08 -5.25 -18.96
C THR A 482 -1.41 -5.93 -17.63
N GLN A 483 -1.53 -5.16 -16.54
CA GLN A 483 -2.01 -5.67 -15.26
C GLN A 483 -2.81 -4.62 -14.51
N ALA A 484 -4.10 -4.86 -14.32
CA ALA A 484 -4.98 -3.87 -13.72
C ALA A 484 -4.62 -3.60 -12.26
N MET A 485 -4.51 -4.66 -11.45
CA MET A 485 -4.27 -4.51 -10.02
C MET A 485 -3.47 -5.67 -9.42
N SER A 486 -2.65 -5.36 -8.40
CA SER A 486 -2.04 -6.38 -7.54
C SER A 486 -2.69 -6.42 -6.16
N THR A 487 -2.98 -7.60 -5.62
CA THR A 487 -3.48 -7.74 -4.23
C THR A 487 -2.34 -8.12 -3.28
N ASN A 488 -1.19 -7.45 -3.42
CA ASN A 488 0.06 -7.82 -2.75
C ASN A 488 0.21 -7.21 -1.35
N ALA A 489 -0.53 -6.14 -1.03
CA ALA A 489 -0.65 -5.69 0.35
C ALA A 489 -1.49 -6.69 1.16
N ASP A 490 -1.16 -6.94 2.43
CA ASP A 490 -1.88 -7.86 3.31
C ASP A 490 -2.95 -7.16 4.16
N ARG A 491 -3.92 -7.91 4.72
CA ARG A 491 -5.01 -7.38 5.57
C ARG A 491 -5.71 -6.16 4.98
N SER A 492 -5.80 -6.11 3.66
CA SER A 492 -6.27 -4.95 2.89
C SER A 492 -7.64 -5.24 2.29
N LEU A 493 -8.44 -4.19 2.09
CA LEU A 493 -9.79 -4.25 1.55
C LEU A 493 -9.79 -3.73 0.11
N TYR A 494 -10.27 -4.55 -0.81
CA TYR A 494 -10.44 -4.25 -2.23
C TYR A 494 -11.93 -4.39 -2.58
N GLU A 495 -12.61 -3.26 -2.80
CA GLU A 495 -14.05 -3.26 -3.11
C GLU A 495 -14.45 -2.22 -4.14
N HIS A 496 -15.51 -2.51 -4.91
CA HIS A 496 -16.07 -1.59 -5.91
C HIS A 496 -15.07 -1.11 -6.99
N ASN A 497 -14.00 -1.85 -7.26
CA ASN A 497 -13.10 -1.52 -8.37
C ASN A 497 -13.64 -2.11 -9.68
N VAL A 498 -13.49 -1.38 -10.79
CA VAL A 498 -13.86 -1.84 -12.14
C VAL A 498 -12.60 -2.09 -12.94
N LEU A 499 -12.33 -3.35 -13.24
CA LEU A 499 -11.17 -3.80 -14.00
C LEU A 499 -11.64 -4.29 -15.37
N TYR A 500 -11.47 -3.46 -16.39
CA TYR A 500 -12.09 -3.64 -17.70
C TYR A 500 -11.04 -3.78 -18.82
N GLY A 501 -11.11 -4.83 -19.64
CA GLY A 501 -10.29 -4.92 -20.86
C GLY A 501 -8.79 -5.10 -20.65
N ASN A 502 -8.34 -5.55 -19.48
CA ASN A 502 -6.91 -5.71 -19.19
C ASN A 502 -6.40 -7.11 -19.57
N ASP A 503 -5.10 -7.26 -19.84
CA ASP A 503 -4.50 -8.59 -20.06
C ASP A 503 -4.65 -9.46 -18.79
N ILE A 504 -4.44 -8.84 -17.62
CA ILE A 504 -4.62 -9.46 -16.31
C ILE A 504 -5.44 -8.50 -15.44
N GLY A 505 -6.61 -8.93 -14.97
CA GLY A 505 -7.41 -8.15 -14.01
C GLY A 505 -6.69 -8.02 -12.66
N VAL A 506 -6.56 -9.13 -11.94
CA VAL A 506 -5.81 -9.17 -10.66
C VAL A 506 -4.64 -10.14 -10.67
N ARG A 507 -3.51 -9.72 -10.10
CA ARG A 507 -2.42 -10.62 -9.68
C ARG A 507 -2.35 -10.72 -8.16
N ALA A 508 -2.62 -11.91 -7.64
CA ALA A 508 -2.50 -12.21 -6.22
C ALA A 508 -1.20 -12.98 -5.91
N SER A 509 -0.23 -12.33 -5.26
CA SER A 509 1.08 -12.96 -4.96
C SER A 509 1.38 -13.12 -3.47
N THR A 510 0.48 -12.70 -2.57
CA THR A 510 0.69 -12.81 -1.12
C THR A 510 0.77 -14.27 -0.70
N VAL A 511 1.81 -14.66 0.04
CA VAL A 511 1.96 -16.03 0.54
C VAL A 511 0.90 -16.36 1.62
N VAL A 512 0.33 -15.32 2.23
CA VAL A 512 -0.68 -15.36 3.30
C VAL A 512 -1.93 -14.64 2.78
N PRO A 513 -3.03 -15.35 2.47
CA PRO A 513 -4.31 -14.75 2.12
C PRO A 513 -4.89 -14.08 3.37
N SER A 514 -4.95 -12.76 3.38
CA SER A 514 -5.58 -11.99 4.45
C SER A 514 -6.40 -10.81 3.91
N ASN A 515 -6.51 -10.70 2.59
CA ASN A 515 -7.23 -9.60 1.97
C ASN A 515 -8.70 -9.94 1.82
N ILE A 516 -9.54 -8.92 2.01
CA ILE A 516 -10.93 -8.95 1.63
C ILE A 516 -11.00 -8.40 0.21
N VAL A 517 -11.44 -9.23 -0.75
CA VAL A 517 -11.61 -8.85 -2.15
C VAL A 517 -13.04 -9.20 -2.53
N THR A 518 -13.91 -8.19 -2.56
CA THR A 518 -15.35 -8.36 -2.73
C THR A 518 -15.93 -7.22 -3.55
N GLU A 519 -17.05 -7.44 -4.23
CA GLU A 519 -17.80 -6.41 -4.94
C GLU A 519 -16.99 -5.63 -5.99
N ASN A 520 -15.99 -6.27 -6.59
CA ASN A 520 -15.26 -5.73 -7.74
C ASN A 520 -15.85 -6.29 -9.04
N ASP A 521 -15.69 -5.54 -10.13
CA ASP A 521 -16.15 -5.93 -11.46
C ASP A 521 -14.97 -6.32 -12.37
N PHE A 522 -14.87 -7.60 -12.69
CA PHE A 522 -13.87 -8.15 -13.61
C PHE A 522 -14.51 -8.37 -14.99
N ILE A 523 -14.23 -7.48 -15.93
CA ILE A 523 -14.95 -7.44 -17.22
C ILE A 523 -13.99 -7.43 -18.38
N ALA A 524 -14.25 -8.26 -19.40
CA ALA A 524 -13.50 -8.30 -20.65
C ALA A 524 -11.97 -8.45 -20.53
N ASN A 525 -11.46 -8.84 -19.35
CA ASN A 525 -10.03 -9.07 -19.16
C ASN A 525 -9.65 -10.42 -19.80
N ASP A 526 -8.48 -10.52 -20.45
CA ASP A 526 -8.00 -11.78 -21.01
C ASP A 526 -7.91 -12.86 -19.92
N ARG A 527 -7.36 -12.48 -18.76
CA ARG A 527 -7.38 -13.29 -17.54
C ARG A 527 -7.92 -12.45 -16.39
N HIS A 528 -9.13 -12.73 -15.92
CA HIS A 528 -9.71 -12.01 -14.79
C HIS A 528 -8.84 -12.02 -13.53
N ALA A 529 -8.22 -13.15 -13.18
CA ALA A 529 -7.25 -13.19 -12.10
C ALA A 529 -6.19 -14.29 -12.29
N ILE A 530 -5.04 -14.06 -11.67
CA ILE A 530 -3.95 -15.03 -11.56
C ILE A 530 -3.44 -15.06 -10.13
N SER A 531 -2.88 -16.20 -9.74
CA SER A 531 -2.36 -16.41 -8.39
C SER A 531 -0.95 -16.97 -8.44
N GLY A 532 -0.07 -16.45 -7.57
CA GLY A 532 1.19 -17.08 -7.23
C GLY A 532 1.01 -18.28 -6.30
N PRO A 533 2.10 -18.99 -5.95
CA PRO A 533 2.08 -20.05 -4.95
C PRO A 533 1.50 -19.58 -3.62
N GLY A 534 0.89 -20.49 -2.86
CA GLY A 534 0.28 -20.17 -1.56
C GLY A 534 -0.98 -20.98 -1.31
N PRO A 535 -1.63 -20.78 -0.16
CA PRO A 535 -2.90 -21.44 0.15
C PRO A 535 -4.04 -20.85 -0.68
N LEU A 536 -5.22 -21.45 -0.55
CA LEU A 536 -6.43 -21.02 -1.25
C LEU A 536 -6.80 -19.58 -0.84
N ARG A 537 -7.06 -18.72 -1.82
CA ARG A 537 -7.63 -17.39 -1.60
C ARG A 537 -9.14 -17.47 -1.80
N VAL A 538 -9.90 -17.00 -0.82
CA VAL A 538 -11.37 -16.93 -0.89
C VAL A 538 -11.76 -15.48 -1.12
N TYR A 539 -12.29 -15.17 -2.30
CA TYR A 539 -12.75 -13.83 -2.69
C TYR A 539 -14.26 -13.70 -2.47
N THR A 540 -14.66 -14.02 -1.25
CA THR A 540 -16.04 -13.92 -0.77
C THR A 540 -15.98 -13.47 0.67
N HIS A 541 -16.75 -12.45 0.99
CA HIS A 541 -16.85 -11.88 2.33
C HIS A 541 -18.33 -11.66 2.65
N GLU A 542 -18.76 -12.06 3.85
CA GLU A 542 -20.16 -11.91 4.31
C GLU A 542 -21.22 -12.40 3.30
N GLY A 543 -20.91 -13.50 2.59
CA GLY A 543 -21.82 -14.12 1.62
C GLY A 543 -21.93 -13.38 0.28
N ARG A 544 -21.07 -12.39 0.03
CA ARG A 544 -20.97 -11.66 -1.24
C ARG A 544 -19.57 -11.78 -1.82
N GLY A 545 -19.50 -11.93 -3.13
CA GLY A 545 -18.26 -12.06 -3.89
C GLY A 545 -18.08 -10.90 -4.85
N ASN A 546 -17.43 -11.18 -5.97
CA ASN A 546 -17.16 -10.23 -7.03
C ASN A 546 -18.01 -10.57 -8.25
N TYR A 547 -18.19 -9.60 -9.14
CA TYR A 547 -18.76 -9.84 -10.45
C TYR A 547 -17.66 -10.27 -11.42
N TRP A 548 -17.86 -11.43 -12.05
CA TRP A 548 -16.94 -11.97 -13.05
C TRP A 548 -17.71 -12.12 -14.35
N SER A 549 -17.40 -11.30 -15.35
CA SER A 549 -18.03 -11.41 -16.66
C SER A 549 -17.90 -12.84 -17.17
N GLY A 550 -19.01 -13.44 -17.61
CA GLY A 550 -19.04 -14.84 -18.08
C GLY A 550 -19.18 -15.89 -16.98
N ALA A 551 -19.17 -15.54 -15.69
CA ALA A 551 -19.70 -16.42 -14.65
C ALA A 551 -21.23 -16.42 -14.71
N TYR A 552 -21.84 -17.61 -14.65
CA TYR A 552 -23.29 -17.77 -14.66
C TYR A 552 -23.69 -19.07 -13.97
N ASP A 553 -24.97 -19.15 -13.59
CA ASP A 553 -25.60 -20.35 -13.07
C ASP A 553 -26.50 -21.02 -14.11
N LEU A 554 -26.50 -22.35 -14.13
CA LEU A 554 -27.44 -23.14 -14.94
C LEU A 554 -28.84 -23.25 -14.29
N THR A 555 -28.98 -22.87 -13.01
CA THR A 555 -30.21 -23.03 -12.23
C THR A 555 -31.13 -21.80 -12.28
N GLY A 556 -30.72 -20.71 -12.95
CA GLY A 556 -31.61 -19.62 -13.38
C GLY A 556 -32.31 -18.83 -12.26
N GLY A 557 -31.71 -18.70 -11.08
CA GLY A 557 -32.28 -17.91 -9.98
C GLY A 557 -32.02 -16.41 -10.13
N ALA A 558 -32.99 -15.57 -9.78
CA ALA A 558 -32.85 -14.10 -9.67
C ALA A 558 -32.17 -13.66 -8.36
N ALA A 559 -31.29 -14.51 -7.80
CA ALA A 559 -30.59 -14.20 -6.56
C ALA A 559 -29.48 -13.16 -6.83
N PRO A 560 -29.13 -12.32 -5.84
CA PRO A 560 -28.09 -11.31 -5.99
C PRO A 560 -26.67 -11.91 -6.13
N VAL A 561 -26.53 -13.20 -5.78
CA VAL A 561 -25.31 -13.99 -5.95
C VAL A 561 -25.62 -15.29 -6.66
N LEU A 562 -24.65 -15.79 -7.41
CA LEU A 562 -24.70 -17.11 -8.04
C LEU A 562 -24.61 -18.21 -6.98
N ALA A 563 -25.42 -19.26 -7.14
CA ALA A 563 -25.43 -20.48 -6.36
C ALA A 563 -24.15 -21.32 -6.58
N GLN A 564 -23.54 -21.25 -7.77
CA GLN A 564 -22.28 -21.91 -8.03
C GLN A 564 -21.09 -21.00 -7.75
N SER A 565 -20.06 -21.57 -7.12
CA SER A 565 -18.77 -20.91 -7.02
C SER A 565 -18.12 -20.72 -8.39
N TYR A 566 -17.23 -19.75 -8.46
CA TYR A 566 -16.41 -19.44 -9.63
C TYR A 566 -14.94 -19.40 -9.22
N SER A 567 -14.06 -20.01 -10.02
CA SER A 567 -12.61 -19.93 -9.81
C SER A 567 -11.90 -19.33 -11.02
N PRO A 568 -11.45 -18.07 -10.99
CA PRO A 568 -10.74 -17.45 -12.12
C PRO A 568 -9.39 -18.11 -12.42
N THR A 569 -8.89 -18.96 -11.51
CA THR A 569 -7.63 -19.71 -11.68
C THR A 569 -7.86 -21.15 -12.15
N ASP A 570 -9.09 -21.67 -12.11
CA ASP A 570 -9.41 -23.00 -12.60
C ASP A 570 -9.34 -23.03 -14.14
N SER A 571 -8.83 -24.13 -14.70
CA SER A 571 -8.55 -24.24 -16.13
C SER A 571 -9.80 -24.16 -17.02
N VAL A 572 -10.97 -24.51 -16.47
CA VAL A 572 -12.27 -24.44 -17.17
C VAL A 572 -12.96 -23.12 -16.87
N ASP A 573 -13.14 -22.77 -15.59
CA ASP A 573 -13.91 -21.58 -15.19
C ASP A 573 -13.33 -20.30 -15.79
N ARG A 574 -11.99 -20.16 -15.83
CA ARG A 574 -11.30 -19.00 -16.42
C ARG A 574 -11.59 -18.73 -17.91
N ARG A 575 -12.23 -19.68 -18.60
CA ARG A 575 -12.56 -19.61 -20.04
C ARG A 575 -14.05 -19.40 -20.28
N LEU A 576 -14.88 -19.33 -19.24
CA LEU A 576 -16.33 -19.17 -19.40
C LEU A 576 -16.69 -17.86 -20.10
N HIS A 577 -15.85 -16.83 -19.99
CA HIS A 577 -16.00 -15.56 -20.69
C HIS A 577 -15.41 -15.54 -22.10
N GLN A 578 -14.67 -16.59 -22.49
CA GLN A 578 -13.98 -16.67 -23.78
C GLN A 578 -14.70 -17.57 -24.79
N THR A 579 -15.40 -18.61 -24.32
CA THR A 579 -16.05 -19.58 -25.22
C THR A 579 -17.18 -20.37 -24.55
N ASP A 580 -18.27 -20.53 -25.30
CA ASP A 580 -19.42 -21.37 -24.89
C ASP A 580 -19.03 -22.85 -24.69
N ALA A 581 -17.96 -23.34 -25.33
CA ALA A 581 -17.50 -24.71 -25.11
C ALA A 581 -17.07 -24.98 -23.66
N ALA A 582 -16.62 -23.95 -22.93
CA ALA A 582 -16.26 -24.06 -21.52
C ALA A 582 -17.49 -24.37 -20.65
N VAL A 583 -18.68 -23.88 -21.03
CA VAL A 583 -19.96 -24.13 -20.36
C VAL A 583 -20.29 -25.62 -20.37
N VAL A 584 -20.16 -26.24 -21.54
CA VAL A 584 -20.40 -27.68 -21.74
C VAL A 584 -19.39 -28.50 -20.95
N LEU A 585 -18.10 -28.13 -21.03
CA LEU A 585 -17.02 -28.84 -20.34
C LEU A 585 -17.17 -28.76 -18.81
N ARG A 586 -17.56 -27.60 -18.26
CA ARG A 586 -17.83 -27.42 -16.82
C ARG A 586 -18.94 -28.36 -16.32
N SER A 587 -19.87 -28.73 -17.20
CA SER A 587 -20.99 -29.62 -16.87
C SER A 587 -20.66 -31.10 -17.01
N ALA A 588 -19.52 -31.47 -17.61
CA ALA A 588 -19.14 -32.86 -17.82
C ALA A 588 -18.94 -33.62 -16.48
N PRO A 589 -19.50 -34.84 -16.31
CA PRO A 589 -19.39 -35.60 -15.07
C PRO A 589 -17.94 -35.87 -14.63
N SER A 590 -17.04 -36.09 -15.58
CA SER A 590 -15.61 -36.29 -15.33
C SER A 590 -14.93 -35.05 -14.74
N VAL A 591 -15.28 -33.85 -15.24
CA VAL A 591 -14.78 -32.57 -14.73
C VAL A 591 -15.35 -32.29 -13.34
N ARG A 592 -16.64 -32.54 -13.11
CA ARG A 592 -17.27 -32.42 -11.79
C ARG A 592 -16.66 -33.38 -10.76
N GLY A 593 -16.42 -34.64 -11.16
CA GLY A 593 -15.75 -35.63 -10.31
C GLY A 593 -14.31 -35.23 -9.93
N LEU A 594 -13.53 -34.74 -10.90
CA LEU A 594 -12.18 -34.24 -10.64
C LEU A 594 -12.18 -33.01 -9.73
N ARG A 595 -13.13 -32.09 -9.91
CA ARG A 595 -13.29 -30.91 -9.06
C ARG A 595 -13.70 -31.31 -7.64
N ALA A 596 -14.59 -32.28 -7.47
CA ALA A 596 -14.94 -32.80 -6.15
C ALA A 596 -13.71 -33.38 -5.43
N LEU A 597 -12.89 -34.17 -6.13
CA LEU A 597 -11.65 -34.74 -5.58
C LEU A 597 -10.59 -33.68 -5.21
N ARG A 598 -10.42 -32.65 -6.05
CA ARG A 598 -9.56 -31.50 -5.74
C ARG A 598 -10.13 -30.65 -4.59
N GLY A 599 -11.46 -30.62 -4.48
CA GLY A 599 -12.19 -29.99 -3.39
C GLY A 599 -11.94 -30.68 -2.05
N THR A 600 -11.85 -32.01 -2.00
CA THR A 600 -11.69 -32.74 -0.72
C THR A 600 -10.26 -32.79 -0.20
N THR A 601 -9.26 -32.42 -1.01
CA THR A 601 -7.84 -32.64 -0.66
C THR A 601 -7.08 -31.31 -0.55
N PRO A 602 -6.76 -30.82 0.67
CA PRO A 602 -6.13 -29.52 0.92
C PRO A 602 -4.84 -29.27 0.11
N GLY A 603 -4.04 -30.31 -0.15
CA GLY A 603 -2.77 -30.22 -0.88
C GLY A 603 -2.90 -29.85 -2.38
N PHE A 604 -4.08 -30.01 -2.99
CA PHE A 604 -4.31 -29.73 -4.41
C PHE A 604 -4.85 -28.31 -4.70
N ARG A 605 -5.13 -27.50 -3.67
CA ARG A 605 -5.68 -26.13 -3.80
C ARG A 605 -4.60 -25.03 -3.89
N ARG A 606 -3.34 -25.39 -4.16
CA ARG A 606 -2.21 -24.46 -4.12
C ARG A 606 -2.31 -23.41 -5.23
N GLY A 607 -2.09 -22.15 -4.88
CA GLY A 607 -2.07 -21.03 -5.81
C GLY A 607 -3.38 -20.84 -6.57
N SER A 608 -4.52 -21.01 -5.88
CA SER A 608 -5.84 -20.86 -6.48
C SER A 608 -6.68 -19.78 -5.78
N ILE A 609 -7.60 -19.20 -6.53
CA ILE A 609 -8.61 -18.24 -6.08
C ILE A 609 -9.98 -18.88 -6.28
N VAL A 610 -10.85 -18.78 -5.28
CA VAL A 610 -12.26 -19.18 -5.38
C VAL A 610 -13.15 -18.07 -4.87
N ASP A 611 -14.19 -17.78 -5.62
CA ASP A 611 -15.33 -16.98 -5.19
C ASP A 611 -16.51 -17.92 -4.97
N ARG A 612 -16.98 -18.01 -3.72
CA ARG A 612 -18.07 -18.89 -3.28
C ARG A 612 -19.45 -18.28 -3.50
N ALA A 613 -19.56 -16.96 -3.66
CA ALA A 613 -20.82 -16.27 -3.90
C ALA A 613 -20.64 -15.14 -4.92
N PRO A 614 -20.27 -15.46 -6.17
CA PRO A 614 -20.09 -14.45 -7.22
C PRO A 614 -21.35 -13.60 -7.39
N LEU A 615 -21.21 -12.31 -7.68
CA LEU A 615 -22.36 -11.44 -7.95
C LEU A 615 -23.00 -11.79 -9.29
N THR A 616 -24.34 -11.75 -9.34
CA THR A 616 -25.11 -11.96 -10.57
C THR A 616 -25.01 -10.77 -11.52
N ASP A 617 -25.03 -9.55 -10.96
CA ASP A 617 -24.93 -8.28 -11.67
C ASP A 617 -23.67 -7.52 -11.24
N PRO A 618 -23.14 -6.61 -12.10
CA PRO A 618 -22.03 -5.75 -11.72
C PRO A 618 -22.31 -4.96 -10.44
N ALA A 619 -21.29 -4.81 -9.59
CA ALA A 619 -21.34 -3.97 -8.40
C ALA A 619 -21.34 -2.46 -8.74
N ASN A 620 -20.85 -2.08 -9.93
CA ASN A 620 -20.76 -0.70 -10.40
C ASN A 620 -21.42 -0.53 -11.78
N PRO A 621 -22.75 -0.77 -11.90
CA PRO A 621 -23.43 -0.90 -13.20
C PRO A 621 -23.31 0.35 -14.08
N GLU A 622 -23.42 1.55 -13.50
CA GLU A 622 -23.32 2.82 -14.25
C GLU A 622 -21.94 3.00 -14.89
N THR A 623 -20.87 2.72 -14.13
CA THR A 623 -19.49 2.78 -14.63
C THR A 623 -19.27 1.77 -15.75
N VAL A 624 -19.80 0.56 -15.58
CA VAL A 624 -19.69 -0.50 -16.59
C VAL A 624 -20.43 -0.14 -17.87
N GLU A 625 -21.63 0.42 -17.77
CA GLU A 625 -22.41 0.87 -18.93
C GLU A 625 -21.68 1.99 -19.68
N ARG A 626 -21.15 2.98 -18.96
CA ARG A 626 -20.32 4.04 -19.55
C ARG A 626 -19.14 3.46 -20.33
N LEU A 627 -18.38 2.53 -19.74
CA LEU A 627 -17.22 1.93 -20.40
C LEU A 627 -17.61 1.11 -21.64
N ARG A 628 -18.71 0.36 -21.60
CA ARG A 628 -19.22 -0.38 -22.77
C ARG A 628 -19.60 0.55 -23.92
N ASN A 629 -20.21 1.69 -23.61
CA ASN A 629 -20.56 2.70 -24.61
C ASN A 629 -19.30 3.33 -25.23
N GLU A 630 -18.27 3.61 -24.42
CA GLU A 630 -16.97 4.08 -24.90
C GLU A 630 -16.34 3.08 -25.88
N THR A 631 -16.25 1.79 -25.53
CA THR A 631 -15.65 0.76 -26.41
C THR A 631 -16.45 0.56 -27.71
N SER A 632 -17.79 0.60 -27.64
CA SER A 632 -18.66 0.42 -28.81
C SER A 632 -18.53 1.56 -29.82
N SER A 633 -18.26 2.77 -29.35
CA SER A 633 -18.03 3.94 -30.20
C SER A 633 -16.70 3.90 -30.96
N VAL A 634 -15.64 3.35 -30.34
CA VAL A 634 -14.30 3.20 -30.94
C VAL A 634 -14.28 2.09 -32.00
N GLY A 635 -15.14 1.07 -31.90
CA GLY A 635 -15.27 0.02 -32.91
C GLY A 635 -16.12 0.39 -34.14
N ALA A 636 -16.78 1.54 -34.14
CA ALA A 636 -17.63 2.02 -35.23
C ALA A 636 -17.01 3.18 -36.03
N SER A 637 -15.88 3.71 -35.59
CA SER A 637 -15.02 4.68 -36.28
C SER A 637 -13.83 3.98 -36.94
#